data_AF-A0A354USX4-F1
#
_entry.id   AF-A0A354USX4-F1
#
_cell.length_a   1.000
_cell.length_b   1.000
_cell.length_c   1.000
_cell.angle_alpha   90.00
_cell.angle_beta   90.00
_cell.angle_gamma   90.00
#
_symmetry.space_group_name_H-M   'P 1'
#
loop_
_entity.id
_entity.type
_entity.pdbx_description
1 polymer ?
#
loop_
_entity_poly.entity_id
_entity_poly.type
_entity_poly.pdbx_seq_one_letter_code
_entity_poly.pdbx_strand_id
1 'polypeptide(L)'
;TLTLWRLLERYGVPTFLFINKMDLPGADREKLMTQLHRQLSPACVDFGEASEKVAENAAMCDEALLESYLETGSVTAGNLRGLIAGRRLFPCCFGSALKLEGVEKLLEILDIYAPERECSPDFAARVYKISRDAQGNRLTWLKITGGSLKTRMLLPYRNTKGEPVQEKVLQLRLYSGEKFTAPEEIYAGTLAAVTGLTQTWAGQALGAEPQGKPPVLEPVMTYRVALPAGADPAAVLPKLRQLEEEEPQLHLLWEGGQIHVQIMGRVQLEIFRALVKERFGLAVTLEDPRIFYKETIGDTVEGVGHFEPLRHYAEVHLLLEPLPRGSGLVFGTVCPTDVLDGNYQKLILTHLAEKTHRGVLTGAPITDMKITLLVGKAHLKHTEGGDFRQATYRAVRQGLMQAKSLLLEPWYDFVLTLPTEQIGRGITDIRAMGGQVEPPETVGNLSILRGQVPAAEIRDYAETVAAYTQGLGRLQLTLRGYETCHNAEAVIAQAAYDPEADVDNTPDSVFCAHGAGFNVPWNRVREYMHLESGRKEEKPPELLTRNLQLEDRELEAIMRREFGEIRRPQYGIQTRNRPATEEITITPPREKCLIVDGYNVIFAWEELAEQAKTDLDAARRQLCDILSSYAGFTKCRTILVFDGYKQRGNPGEKSRFHNIQVVYTREGETADAYIEALADEIGGNYAVRVASSDGLVQLSSFRSGVLRVSSRELKGEVAQARKDMQTHFRK
;
A
#
# COMPACT_ATOMS: atom_id res chain seq x y z
N THR A 1 -3.75 22.37 17.49
CA THR A 1 -3.18 21.37 18.42
C THR A 1 -3.43 19.94 17.98
N LEU A 2 -4.68 19.50 17.77
CA LEU A 2 -4.99 18.11 17.36
C LEU A 2 -4.29 17.65 16.08
N THR A 3 -4.24 18.49 15.04
CA THR A 3 -3.52 18.17 13.80
C THR A 3 -2.02 17.96 14.06
N LEU A 4 -1.41 18.82 14.86
CA LEU A 4 0.00 18.72 15.23
C LEU A 4 0.26 17.49 16.13
N TRP A 5 -0.67 17.16 17.02
CA TRP A 5 -0.59 15.94 17.84
C TRP A 5 -0.56 14.67 17.00
N ARG A 6 -1.46 14.55 16.00
CA ARG A 6 -1.46 13.43 15.05
C ARG A 6 -0.17 13.35 14.23
N LEU A 7 0.40 14.50 13.84
CA LEU A 7 1.69 14.53 13.16
C LEU A 7 2.81 14.02 14.07
N LEU A 8 2.88 14.50 15.33
CA LEU A 8 3.86 14.02 16.31
C LEU A 8 3.73 12.52 16.56
N GLU A 9 2.50 12.00 16.59
CA GLU A 9 2.20 10.58 16.69
C GLU A 9 2.75 9.78 15.50
N ARG A 10 2.44 10.21 14.27
CA ARG A 10 2.91 9.56 13.04
C ARG A 10 4.44 9.49 12.93
N TYR A 11 5.11 10.56 13.37
CA TYR A 11 6.57 10.65 13.36
C TYR A 11 7.23 10.03 14.60
N GLY A 12 6.45 9.56 15.58
CA GLY A 12 6.99 8.94 16.80
C GLY A 12 7.81 9.92 17.64
N VAL A 13 7.48 11.22 17.63
CA VAL A 13 8.27 12.24 18.31
C VAL A 13 7.90 12.28 19.80
N PRO A 14 8.86 12.12 20.72
CA PRO A 14 8.63 12.30 22.17
C PRO A 14 8.13 13.71 22.45
N THR A 15 7.06 13.84 23.23
CA THR A 15 6.35 15.12 23.38
C THR A 15 6.18 15.49 24.85
N PHE A 16 6.52 16.74 25.17
CA PHE A 16 6.28 17.39 26.45
C PHE A 16 5.20 18.46 26.27
N LEU A 17 4.26 18.54 27.20
CA LEU A 17 3.13 19.46 27.15
C LEU A 17 3.30 20.58 28.18
N PHE A 18 3.33 21.82 27.71
CA PHE A 18 3.30 23.00 28.59
C PHE A 18 1.98 23.75 28.41
N ILE A 19 1.15 23.72 29.45
CA ILE A 19 -0.13 24.42 29.51
C ILE A 19 0.16 25.84 29.99
N ASN A 20 0.18 26.77 29.04
CA ASN A 20 0.48 28.18 29.26
C ASN A 20 -0.77 29.00 29.62
N LYS A 21 -0.56 30.21 30.14
CA LYS A 21 -1.59 31.21 30.50
C LYS A 21 -2.50 30.80 31.66
N MET A 22 -1.95 30.08 32.64
CA MET A 22 -2.66 29.69 33.86
C MET A 22 -3.00 30.87 34.79
N ASP A 23 -2.55 32.08 34.45
CA ASP A 23 -2.87 33.34 35.13
C ASP A 23 -4.24 33.92 34.73
N LEU A 24 -4.92 33.36 33.73
CA LEU A 24 -6.22 33.83 33.28
C LEU A 24 -7.35 33.42 34.25
N PRO A 25 -8.33 34.33 34.52
CA PRO A 25 -9.48 34.00 35.34
C PRO A 25 -10.32 32.88 34.68
N GLY A 26 -10.50 31.76 35.39
CA GLY A 26 -11.20 30.57 34.89
C GLY A 26 -10.28 29.43 34.40
N ALA A 27 -8.96 29.60 34.44
CA ALA A 27 -8.01 28.52 34.19
C ALA A 27 -8.00 27.52 35.37
N ASP A 28 -8.59 26.36 35.15
CA ASP A 28 -8.76 25.31 36.16
C ASP A 28 -7.93 24.07 35.76
N ARG A 29 -6.97 23.70 36.61
CA ARG A 29 -6.00 22.62 36.34
C ARG A 29 -6.69 21.28 36.12
N GLU A 30 -7.66 20.93 36.96
CA GLU A 30 -8.33 19.62 36.91
C GLU A 30 -9.19 19.48 35.65
N LYS A 31 -9.91 20.55 35.29
CA LYS A 31 -10.73 20.58 34.07
C LYS A 31 -9.88 20.47 32.81
N LEU A 32 -8.73 21.15 32.78
CA LEU A 32 -7.80 21.06 31.65
C LEU A 32 -7.16 19.68 31.55
N MET A 33 -6.77 19.05 32.68
CA MET A 33 -6.29 17.66 32.68
C MET A 33 -7.33 16.69 32.15
N THR A 34 -8.58 16.80 32.61
CA THR A 34 -9.69 15.97 32.12
C THR A 34 -9.90 16.13 30.61
N GLN A 35 -9.76 17.36 30.11
CA GLN A 35 -9.82 17.65 28.68
C GLN A 35 -8.65 17.03 27.91
N LEU A 36 -7.42 17.09 28.44
CA LEU A 36 -6.24 16.49 27.83
C LEU A 36 -6.37 14.96 27.75
N HIS A 37 -6.85 14.32 28.82
CA HIS A 37 -7.12 12.88 28.86
C HIS A 37 -8.15 12.46 27.81
N ARG A 38 -9.19 13.27 27.61
CA ARG A 38 -10.25 12.98 26.64
C ARG A 38 -9.85 13.25 25.19
N GLN A 39 -9.08 14.30 24.93
CA GLN A 39 -8.81 14.78 23.57
C GLN A 39 -7.46 14.34 23.01
N LEU A 40 -6.45 14.14 23.84
CA LEU A 40 -5.09 13.79 23.40
C LEU A 40 -4.74 12.35 23.74
N SER A 41 -4.65 12.03 25.04
CA SER A 41 -4.32 10.70 25.52
C SER A 41 -4.57 10.59 27.03
N PRO A 42 -5.08 9.45 27.54
CA PRO A 42 -5.18 9.20 28.98
C PRO A 42 -3.80 9.17 29.67
N ALA A 43 -2.71 8.96 28.93
CA ALA A 43 -1.35 8.92 29.46
C ALA A 43 -0.70 10.30 29.68
N CYS A 44 -1.50 11.37 29.76
CA CYS A 44 -1.02 12.68 30.16
C CYS A 44 -0.88 12.74 31.68
N VAL A 45 0.33 12.98 32.18
CA VAL A 45 0.62 13.00 33.62
C VAL A 45 1.16 14.36 34.01
N ASP A 46 0.63 14.94 35.10
CA ASP A 46 1.11 16.22 35.63
C ASP A 46 2.40 16.02 36.42
N PHE A 47 3.53 16.46 35.85
CA PHE A 47 4.83 16.45 36.52
C PHE A 47 4.97 17.64 37.48
N GLY A 48 3.95 18.51 37.53
CA GLY A 48 3.70 19.51 38.56
C GLY A 48 3.51 18.94 39.96
N GLU A 49 3.01 17.71 40.08
CA GLU A 49 2.66 17.06 41.36
C GLU A 49 3.83 16.34 42.05
N ALA A 50 3.55 15.71 43.20
CA ALA A 50 4.54 14.94 43.97
C ALA A 50 5.08 13.74 43.17
N SER A 51 6.37 13.43 43.35
CA SER A 51 7.06 12.37 42.59
C SER A 51 6.43 10.99 42.73
N GLU A 52 5.77 10.69 43.86
CA GLU A 52 5.05 9.41 44.07
C GLU A 52 3.85 9.27 43.13
N LYS A 53 3.02 10.31 43.01
CA LYS A 53 1.88 10.31 42.08
C LYS A 53 2.31 10.25 40.62
N VAL A 54 3.45 10.87 40.29
CA VAL A 54 4.04 10.77 38.94
C VAL A 54 4.46 9.33 38.67
N ALA A 55 5.08 8.65 39.64
CA ALA A 55 5.48 7.26 39.53
C ALA A 55 4.27 6.31 39.41
N GLU A 56 3.23 6.49 40.22
CA GLU A 56 1.99 5.71 40.15
C GLU A 56 1.30 5.84 38.78
N ASN A 57 1.07 7.08 38.33
CA ASN A 57 0.41 7.33 37.05
C ASN A 57 1.27 6.85 35.86
N ALA A 58 2.59 6.95 35.96
CA ALA A 58 3.49 6.42 34.94
C ALA A 58 3.48 4.88 34.91
N ALA A 59 3.41 4.22 36.07
CA ALA A 59 3.29 2.77 36.18
C ALA A 59 1.97 2.28 35.55
N MET A 60 0.87 3.01 35.69
CA MET A 60 -0.40 2.67 35.02
C MET A 60 -0.34 2.73 33.48
N CYS A 61 0.66 3.38 32.90
CA CYS A 61 0.81 3.49 31.45
C CYS A 61 1.47 2.27 30.80
N ASP A 62 2.09 1.37 31.57
CA ASP A 62 2.83 0.21 31.05
C ASP A 62 2.76 -0.99 32.00
N GLU A 63 2.34 -2.15 31.48
CA GLU A 63 2.14 -3.37 32.28
C GLU A 63 3.43 -3.85 32.97
N ALA A 64 4.56 -3.83 32.27
CA ALA A 64 5.84 -4.28 32.82
C ALA A 64 6.35 -3.32 33.91
N LEU A 65 6.13 -2.01 33.73
CA LEU A 65 6.46 -1.03 34.76
C LEU A 65 5.56 -1.19 36.00
N LEU A 66 4.26 -1.46 35.80
CA LEU A 66 3.31 -1.71 36.89
C LEU A 66 3.73 -2.90 37.76
N GLU A 67 4.08 -4.02 37.13
CA GLU A 67 4.60 -5.21 37.85
C GLU A 67 5.83 -4.85 38.68
N SER A 68 6.81 -4.17 38.08
CA SER A 68 8.03 -3.77 38.79
C SER A 68 7.77 -2.78 39.94
N TYR A 69 6.77 -1.90 39.79
CA TYR A 69 6.39 -0.93 40.82
C TYR A 69 5.67 -1.61 41.99
N LEU A 70 4.82 -2.61 41.73
CA LEU A 70 4.17 -3.41 42.77
C LEU A 70 5.20 -4.23 43.58
N GLU A 71 6.27 -4.70 42.94
CA GLU A 71 7.33 -5.47 43.60
C GLU A 71 8.35 -4.61 44.35
N THR A 72 8.79 -3.50 43.76
CA THR A 72 9.93 -2.69 44.27
C THR A 72 9.53 -1.33 44.85
N GLY A 73 8.31 -0.86 44.60
CA GLY A 73 7.79 0.42 45.08
C GLY A 73 8.44 1.67 44.46
N SER A 74 9.25 1.54 43.40
CA SER A 74 9.97 2.68 42.83
C SER A 74 10.03 2.65 41.30
N VAL A 75 9.97 3.83 40.68
CA VAL A 75 10.15 4.02 39.24
C VAL A 75 11.43 4.81 39.00
N THR A 76 12.33 4.31 38.15
CA THR A 76 13.58 5.00 37.83
C THR A 76 13.39 6.04 36.72
N ALA A 77 14.25 7.06 36.68
CA ALA A 77 14.24 8.07 35.61
C ALA A 77 14.50 7.45 34.22
N GLY A 78 15.28 6.36 34.15
CA GLY A 78 15.51 5.61 32.90
C GLY A 78 14.23 4.98 32.34
N ASN A 79 13.39 4.42 33.21
CA ASN A 79 12.10 3.85 32.82
C ASN A 79 11.17 4.96 32.28
N LEU A 80 11.12 6.11 32.95
CA LEU A 80 10.34 7.27 32.49
C LEU A 80 10.83 7.80 31.13
N ARG A 81 12.15 7.91 30.93
CA ARG A 81 12.73 8.26 29.62
C ARG A 81 12.30 7.27 28.53
N GLY A 82 12.32 5.96 28.84
CA GLY A 82 11.86 4.90 27.93
C GLY A 82 10.39 5.04 27.54
N LEU A 83 9.51 5.31 28.51
CA LEU A 83 8.08 5.53 28.25
C LEU A 83 7.81 6.79 27.42
N ILE A 84 8.53 7.88 27.69
CA ILE A 84 8.43 9.13 26.93
C ILE A 84 8.96 8.94 25.51
N ALA A 85 10.08 8.23 25.34
CA ALA A 85 10.64 7.88 24.04
C ALA A 85 9.66 7.02 23.22
N GLY A 86 8.98 6.07 23.87
CA GLY A 86 7.94 5.24 23.28
C GLY A 86 6.58 5.92 23.10
N ARG A 87 6.43 7.20 23.48
CA ARG A 87 5.15 7.95 23.48
C ARG A 87 4.03 7.26 24.27
N ARG A 88 4.39 6.50 25.32
CA ARG A 88 3.44 5.88 26.26
C ARG A 88 3.15 6.76 27.47
N LEU A 89 3.96 7.79 27.69
CA LEU A 89 3.81 8.76 28.77
C LEU A 89 4.00 10.18 28.21
N PHE A 90 3.13 11.10 28.60
CA PHE A 90 3.20 12.51 28.17
C PHE A 90 3.32 13.44 29.39
N PRO A 91 4.52 13.95 29.69
CA PRO A 91 4.73 14.88 30.79
C PRO A 91 4.03 16.21 30.54
N CYS A 92 3.17 16.62 31.48
CA CYS A 92 2.44 17.88 31.46
C CYS A 92 2.99 18.81 32.54
N CYS A 93 3.12 20.09 32.20
CA CYS A 93 3.53 21.15 33.10
C CYS A 93 2.57 22.34 32.96
N PHE A 94 2.20 22.94 34.07
CA PHE A 94 1.32 24.11 34.12
C PHE A 94 2.11 25.36 34.48
N GLY A 95 1.84 26.47 33.80
CA GLY A 95 2.52 27.72 34.09
C GLY A 95 1.99 28.94 33.34
N SER A 96 2.68 30.06 33.55
CA SER A 96 2.47 31.31 32.82
C SER A 96 3.81 31.82 32.31
N ALA A 97 4.04 31.69 31.01
CA ALA A 97 5.25 32.17 30.37
C ALA A 97 5.40 33.71 30.48
N LEU A 98 4.29 34.45 30.58
CA LEU A 98 4.31 35.90 30.75
C LEU A 98 4.88 36.31 32.11
N LYS A 99 4.57 35.53 33.15
CA LYS A 99 5.07 35.74 34.52
C LYS A 99 6.31 34.92 34.85
N LEU A 100 6.82 34.15 33.88
CA LEU A 100 7.91 33.18 34.05
C LEU A 100 7.63 32.09 35.09
N GLU A 101 6.35 31.83 35.38
CA GLU A 101 5.94 30.80 36.34
C GLU A 101 5.91 29.43 35.65
N GLY A 102 6.59 28.43 36.25
CA GLY A 102 6.61 27.05 35.77
C GLY A 102 7.59 26.76 34.62
N VAL A 103 8.33 27.77 34.16
CA VAL A 103 9.32 27.63 33.06
C VAL A 103 10.58 26.90 33.54
N GLU A 104 11.09 27.22 34.74
CA GLU A 104 12.26 26.54 35.32
C GLU A 104 12.00 25.04 35.48
N LYS A 105 10.83 24.69 36.05
CA LYS A 105 10.40 23.30 36.20
C LYS A 105 10.29 22.56 34.86
N LEU A 106 9.81 23.23 33.81
CA LEU A 106 9.77 22.64 32.46
C LEU A 106 11.20 22.33 31.95
N LEU A 107 12.15 23.24 32.16
CA LEU A 107 13.55 23.04 31.75
C LEU A 107 14.22 21.91 32.53
N GLU A 108 13.98 21.81 33.84
CA GLU A 108 14.46 20.71 34.67
C GLU A 108 13.91 19.36 34.20
N ILE A 109 12.60 19.29 33.89
CA ILE A 109 11.96 18.07 33.38
C ILE A 109 12.53 17.67 32.02
N LEU A 110 12.81 18.65 31.15
CA LEU A 110 13.45 18.38 29.87
C LEU A 110 14.87 17.85 30.05
N ASP A 111 15.66 18.44 30.94
CA ASP A 111 17.04 18.00 31.20
C ASP A 111 17.08 16.56 31.77
N ILE A 112 16.17 16.25 32.69
CA ILE A 112 16.14 14.94 33.36
C ILE A 112 15.51 13.86 32.50
N TYR A 113 14.42 14.15 31.77
CA TYR A 113 13.58 13.12 31.14
C TYR A 113 13.56 13.16 29.61
N ALA A 114 14.17 14.14 28.95
CA ALA A 114 14.28 14.10 27.50
C ALA A 114 15.14 12.89 27.08
N PRO A 115 14.74 12.17 26.02
CA PRO A 115 15.50 11.04 25.54
C PRO A 115 16.81 11.52 24.92
N GLU A 116 17.92 11.09 25.50
CA GLU A 116 19.24 11.25 24.90
C GLU A 116 19.36 10.33 23.68
N ARG A 117 19.84 10.88 22.57
CA ARG A 117 20.02 10.12 21.33
C ARG A 117 21.49 9.75 21.21
N GLU A 118 21.79 8.46 21.10
CA GLU A 118 23.15 8.00 20.82
C GLU A 118 23.62 8.59 19.49
N CYS A 119 24.73 9.31 19.52
CA CYS A 119 25.32 9.92 18.35
C CYS A 119 26.25 8.90 17.69
N SER A 120 26.02 8.64 16.39
CA SER A 120 26.96 7.83 15.60
C SER A 120 28.34 8.52 15.56
N PRO A 121 29.46 7.77 15.58
CA PRO A 121 30.78 8.35 15.34
C PRO A 121 30.94 8.92 13.93
N ASP A 122 30.19 8.38 12.95
CA ASP A 122 30.26 8.82 11.56
C ASP A 122 29.42 10.09 11.32
N PHE A 123 29.85 10.92 10.37
CA PHE A 123 29.11 12.12 9.99
C PHE A 123 27.69 11.76 9.53
N ALA A 124 26.71 12.28 10.25
CA ALA A 124 25.30 12.15 9.95
C ALA A 124 24.64 13.51 10.20
N ALA A 125 23.84 13.97 9.23
CA ALA A 125 23.11 15.21 9.37
C ALA A 125 21.78 15.15 8.62
N ARG A 126 20.82 15.96 9.08
CA ARG A 126 19.53 16.12 8.42
C ARG A 126 19.28 17.58 8.09
N VAL A 127 18.99 17.85 6.83
CA VAL A 127 18.56 19.18 6.38
C VAL A 127 17.12 19.36 6.83
N TYR A 128 16.81 20.42 7.58
CA TYR A 128 15.45 20.68 8.05
C TYR A 128 14.82 21.94 7.44
N LYS A 129 15.64 22.88 6.99
CA LYS A 129 15.19 24.12 6.37
C LYS A 129 16.20 24.60 5.34
N ILE A 130 15.71 25.24 4.29
CA ILE A 130 16.54 26.02 3.37
C ILE A 130 16.06 27.46 3.47
N SER A 131 16.99 28.40 3.48
CA SER A 131 16.68 29.82 3.40
C SER A 131 17.75 30.54 2.61
N ARG A 132 17.54 31.82 2.36
CA ARG A 132 18.55 32.71 1.77
C ARG A 132 18.86 33.85 2.73
N ASP A 133 20.11 34.32 2.73
CA ASP A 133 20.48 35.53 3.46
C ASP A 133 20.08 36.80 2.69
N ALA A 134 20.24 37.97 3.31
CA ALA A 134 19.92 39.26 2.68
C ALA A 134 20.74 39.55 1.40
N GLN A 135 21.86 38.85 1.20
CA GLN A 135 22.70 38.95 0.00
C GLN A 135 22.29 37.93 -1.08
N GLY A 136 21.29 37.10 -0.82
CA GLY A 136 20.79 36.07 -1.72
C GLY A 136 21.56 34.75 -1.67
N ASN A 137 22.53 34.60 -0.76
CA ASN A 137 23.28 33.35 -0.61
C ASN A 137 22.40 32.27 0.02
N ARG A 138 22.47 31.07 -0.54
CA ARG A 138 21.73 29.91 -0.07
C ARG A 138 22.30 29.38 1.25
N LEU A 139 21.44 29.25 2.25
CA LEU A 139 21.71 28.70 3.57
C LEU A 139 20.97 27.36 3.70
N THR A 140 21.74 26.28 3.87
CA THR A 140 21.21 24.96 4.19
C THR A 140 21.25 24.76 5.70
N TRP A 141 20.09 24.70 6.34
CA TRP A 141 20.01 24.45 7.77
C TRP A 141 20.00 22.96 8.05
N LEU A 142 20.98 22.51 8.82
CA LEU A 142 21.19 21.12 9.14
C LEU A 142 21.26 20.90 10.66
N LYS A 143 20.71 19.76 11.08
CA LYS A 143 20.92 19.19 12.41
C LYS A 143 21.95 18.09 12.27
N ILE A 144 23.10 18.23 12.94
CA ILE A 144 24.11 17.17 12.97
C ILE A 144 23.65 16.12 13.99
N THR A 145 23.54 14.88 13.57
CA THR A 145 23.07 13.74 14.37
C THR A 145 24.19 12.77 14.73
N GLY A 146 25.32 12.83 14.01
CA GLY A 146 26.50 12.00 14.25
C GLY A 146 27.76 12.64 13.71
N GLY A 147 28.91 12.29 14.30
CA GLY A 147 30.23 12.78 13.93
C GLY A 147 30.41 14.29 14.09
N SER A 148 31.27 14.87 13.25
CA SER A 148 31.52 16.31 13.18
C SER A 148 31.55 16.79 11.73
N LEU A 149 31.24 18.08 11.55
CA LEU A 149 31.31 18.76 10.27
C LEU A 149 32.36 19.86 10.32
N LYS A 150 33.33 19.80 9.40
CA LYS A 150 34.40 20.80 9.26
C LYS A 150 34.16 21.72 8.08
N THR A 151 34.59 22.97 8.24
CA THR A 151 34.64 23.94 7.16
C THR A 151 35.58 23.44 6.06
N ARG A 152 35.23 23.67 4.79
CA ARG A 152 35.95 23.18 3.58
C ARG A 152 35.91 21.67 3.35
N MET A 153 35.18 20.91 4.15
CA MET A 153 34.95 19.48 3.90
C MET A 153 34.15 19.26 2.62
N LEU A 154 34.49 18.21 1.86
CA LEU A 154 33.69 17.73 0.74
C LEU A 154 32.61 16.80 1.27
N LEU A 155 31.35 17.14 0.99
CA LEU A 155 30.19 16.35 1.39
C LEU A 155 29.62 15.64 0.16
N PRO A 156 29.72 14.30 0.09
CA PRO A 156 28.98 13.49 -0.88
C PRO A 156 27.53 13.34 -0.44
N TYR A 157 26.59 13.58 -1.35
CA TYR A 157 25.16 13.34 -1.16
C TYR A 157 24.46 13.04 -2.48
N ARG A 158 23.21 12.58 -2.44
CA ARG A 158 22.39 12.37 -3.65
C ARG A 158 21.44 13.54 -3.85
N ASN A 159 21.35 14.09 -5.05
CA ASN A 159 20.39 15.17 -5.36
C ASN A 159 18.94 14.65 -5.44
N THR A 160 17.97 15.54 -5.71
CA THR A 160 16.53 15.19 -5.82
C THR A 160 16.24 14.17 -6.92
N LYS A 161 17.14 14.04 -7.91
CA LYS A 161 17.07 13.07 -9.01
C LYS A 161 17.80 11.75 -8.71
N GLY A 162 18.39 11.61 -7.52
CA GLY A 162 19.13 10.42 -7.10
C GLY A 162 20.57 10.35 -7.60
N GLU A 163 21.07 11.37 -8.28
CA GLU A 163 22.43 11.45 -8.82
C GLU A 163 23.44 11.76 -7.70
N PRO A 164 24.61 11.12 -7.68
CA PRO A 164 25.66 11.41 -6.71
C PRO A 164 26.32 12.77 -7.00
N VAL A 165 26.28 13.65 -6.02
CA VAL A 165 26.87 15.00 -6.05
C VAL A 165 27.88 15.12 -4.92
N GLN A 166 29.00 15.80 -5.18
CA GLN A 166 29.98 16.16 -4.16
C GLN A 166 30.17 17.67 -4.15
N GLU A 167 29.83 18.30 -3.03
CA GLU A 167 29.98 19.76 -2.86
C GLU A 167 30.81 20.10 -1.65
N LYS A 168 31.43 21.28 -1.69
CA LYS A 168 32.29 21.76 -0.63
C LYS A 168 31.54 22.68 0.32
N VAL A 169 31.66 22.41 1.61
CA VAL A 169 31.16 23.29 2.67
C VAL A 169 32.03 24.55 2.72
N LEU A 170 31.46 25.71 2.40
CA LEU A 170 32.23 26.96 2.37
C LEU A 170 32.39 27.56 3.76
N GLN A 171 31.27 27.72 4.47
CA GLN A 171 31.23 28.32 5.80
C GLN A 171 30.10 27.68 6.62
N LEU A 172 30.42 27.42 7.89
CA LEU A 172 29.47 27.02 8.93
C LEU A 172 29.03 28.27 9.70
N ARG A 173 27.73 28.40 9.97
CA ARG A 173 27.15 29.53 10.71
C ARG A 173 26.23 29.02 11.81
N LEU A 174 26.46 29.46 13.05
CA LEU A 174 25.57 29.25 14.20
C LEU A 174 24.82 30.56 14.46
N TYR A 175 23.50 30.54 14.35
CA TYR A 175 22.67 31.73 14.55
C TYR A 175 22.14 31.83 15.97
N SER A 176 22.16 33.04 16.52
CA SER A 176 21.48 33.45 17.74
C SER A 176 20.66 34.70 17.41
N GLY A 177 19.37 34.50 17.12
CA GLY A 177 18.52 35.53 16.53
C GLY A 177 19.03 35.97 15.16
N GLU A 178 19.40 37.25 15.04
CA GLU A 178 19.94 37.83 13.80
C GLU A 178 21.47 37.76 13.70
N LYS A 179 22.18 37.51 14.81
CA LYS A 179 23.64 37.43 14.83
C LYS A 179 24.09 36.00 14.58
N PHE A 180 25.24 35.83 13.93
CA PHE A 180 25.84 34.51 13.75
C PHE A 180 27.31 34.48 14.13
N THR A 181 27.77 33.32 14.60
CA THR A 181 29.18 32.97 14.75
C THR A 181 29.56 31.96 13.69
N ALA A 182 30.82 31.99 13.23
CA ALA A 182 31.31 31.10 12.18
C ALA A 182 32.41 30.17 12.73
N PRO A 183 32.05 29.07 13.41
CA PRO A 183 33.02 28.10 13.90
C PRO A 183 33.65 27.29 12.76
N GLU A 184 34.86 26.78 12.98
CA GLU A 184 35.55 25.93 11.99
C GLU A 184 35.02 24.49 11.96
N GLU A 185 34.56 23.98 13.11
CA GLU A 185 34.04 22.63 13.31
C GLU A 185 32.79 22.64 14.21
N ILE A 186 31.82 21.78 13.88
CA ILE A 186 30.57 21.61 14.64
C ILE A 186 30.34 20.12 14.89
N TYR A 187 29.93 19.78 16.12
CA TYR A 187 29.70 18.41 16.57
C TYR A 187 28.22 18.00 16.52
N ALA A 188 27.98 16.68 16.60
CA ALA A 188 26.66 16.09 16.75
C ALA A 188 25.83 16.74 17.87
N GLY A 189 24.53 16.85 17.64
CA GLY A 189 23.57 17.54 18.51
C GLY A 189 23.31 19.01 18.14
N THR A 190 24.21 19.63 17.36
CA THR A 190 24.12 21.08 17.07
C THR A 190 23.30 21.37 15.81
N LEU A 191 22.55 22.48 15.84
CA LEU A 191 21.89 23.07 14.67
C LEU A 191 22.81 24.10 14.03
N ALA A 192 23.06 23.97 12.73
CA ALA A 192 23.94 24.87 11.99
C ALA A 192 23.38 25.21 10.61
N ALA A 193 23.70 26.40 10.12
CA ALA A 193 23.50 26.78 8.73
C ALA A 193 24.79 26.62 7.95
N VAL A 194 24.70 26.08 6.75
CA VAL A 194 25.84 25.79 5.88
C VAL A 194 25.66 26.47 4.53
N THR A 195 26.75 27.06 4.05
CA THR A 195 26.85 27.67 2.71
C THR A 195 27.68 26.79 1.78
N GLY A 196 27.43 26.91 0.48
CA GLY A 196 28.16 26.17 -0.57
C GLY A 196 27.45 24.92 -1.08
N LEU A 197 26.41 24.46 -0.39
CA LEU A 197 25.55 23.39 -0.87
C LEU A 197 24.48 23.99 -1.79
N THR A 198 24.27 23.44 -2.99
CA THR A 198 23.31 23.98 -3.97
C THR A 198 22.14 23.05 -4.26
N GLN A 199 22.36 21.73 -4.29
CA GLN A 199 21.35 20.73 -4.71
C GLN A 199 20.69 19.97 -3.55
N THR A 200 20.75 20.53 -2.32
CA THR A 200 20.09 19.93 -1.16
C THR A 200 18.60 20.27 -1.09
N TRP A 201 17.80 19.52 -0.34
CA TRP A 201 16.38 19.85 -0.08
C TRP A 201 16.02 19.64 1.39
N ALA A 202 14.93 20.27 1.85
CA ALA A 202 14.47 20.10 3.22
C ALA A 202 13.95 18.66 3.47
N GLY A 203 14.34 18.07 4.59
CA GLY A 203 14.06 16.67 4.93
C GLY A 203 15.12 15.68 4.44
N GLN A 204 16.09 16.12 3.63
CA GLN A 204 17.17 15.26 3.13
C GLN A 204 18.08 14.79 4.26
N ALA A 205 18.40 13.50 4.26
CA ALA A 205 19.44 12.90 5.10
C ALA A 205 20.80 12.95 4.39
N LEU A 206 21.85 13.29 5.13
CA LEU A 206 23.23 13.41 4.66
C LEU A 206 24.13 12.48 5.49
N GLY A 207 25.13 11.90 4.83
CA GLY A 207 26.08 10.98 5.48
C GLY A 207 25.43 9.66 5.92
N ALA A 208 25.72 9.23 7.14
CA ALA A 208 25.18 7.99 7.73
C ALA A 208 23.76 8.13 8.32
N GLU A 209 23.11 9.29 8.17
CA GLU A 209 21.74 9.49 8.67
C GLU A 209 20.74 8.66 7.85
N PRO A 210 19.83 7.89 8.51
CA PRO A 210 18.79 7.17 7.79
C PRO A 210 17.79 8.13 7.15
N GLN A 211 17.34 7.80 5.93
CA GLN A 211 16.34 8.59 5.23
C GLN A 211 15.04 8.65 6.06
N GLY A 212 14.55 9.86 6.31
CA GLY A 212 13.32 10.07 7.07
C GLY A 212 12.08 9.62 6.30
N LYS A 213 10.97 9.39 7.02
CA LYS A 213 9.66 9.21 6.39
C LYS A 213 9.35 10.45 5.54
N PRO A 214 8.92 10.30 4.27
CA PRO A 214 8.59 11.44 3.43
C PRO A 214 7.49 12.28 4.10
N PRO A 215 7.51 13.62 3.96
CA PRO A 215 6.41 14.45 4.40
C PRO A 215 5.16 14.04 3.62
N VAL A 216 4.11 13.63 4.34
CA VAL A 216 2.83 13.24 3.74
C VAL A 216 1.86 14.39 3.88
N LEU A 217 2.12 15.41 3.08
CA LEU A 217 1.17 16.47 2.78
C LEU A 217 1.31 16.71 1.29
N GLU A 218 0.63 15.89 0.49
CA GLU A 218 0.53 16.14 -0.95
C GLU A 218 -0.39 17.34 -1.16
N PRO A 219 0.00 18.31 -2.01
CA PRO A 219 -0.88 19.42 -2.33
C PRO A 219 -2.10 18.89 -3.09
N VAL A 220 -3.27 19.47 -2.82
CA VAL A 220 -4.55 18.95 -3.31
C VAL A 220 -5.08 19.77 -4.50
N MET A 221 -4.65 21.03 -4.61
CA MET A 221 -5.15 21.95 -5.63
C MET A 221 -4.00 22.60 -6.37
N THR A 222 -4.22 22.84 -7.66
CA THR A 222 -3.29 23.55 -8.55
C THR A 222 -3.96 24.84 -9.02
N TYR A 223 -3.30 25.97 -8.84
CA TYR A 223 -3.76 27.28 -9.27
C TYR A 223 -2.86 27.80 -10.38
N ARG A 224 -3.41 28.46 -11.39
CA ARG A 224 -2.61 29.21 -12.35
C ARG A 224 -2.13 30.52 -11.72
N VAL A 225 -0.84 30.80 -11.80
CA VAL A 225 -0.23 32.07 -11.39
C VAL A 225 -0.36 33.06 -12.53
N ALA A 226 -1.31 34.00 -12.40
CA ALA A 226 -1.47 35.13 -13.29
C ALA A 226 -0.50 36.25 -12.89
N LEU A 227 0.49 36.48 -13.76
CA LEU A 227 1.51 37.50 -13.61
C LEU A 227 1.02 38.87 -14.09
N PRO A 228 1.48 39.99 -13.49
CA PRO A 228 1.12 41.33 -13.94
C PRO A 228 1.64 41.61 -15.36
N ALA A 229 0.94 42.48 -16.10
CA ALA A 229 1.29 42.85 -17.47
C ALA A 229 2.72 43.41 -17.55
N GLY A 230 3.59 42.73 -18.32
CA GLY A 230 5.00 43.09 -18.50
C GLY A 230 6.02 42.20 -17.76
N ALA A 231 5.58 41.25 -16.93
CA ALA A 231 6.45 40.25 -16.34
C ALA A 231 6.54 38.99 -17.22
N ASP A 232 7.75 38.60 -17.62
CA ASP A 232 8.00 37.37 -18.38
C ASP A 232 7.93 36.14 -17.46
N PRO A 233 7.05 35.15 -17.74
CA PRO A 233 6.98 33.89 -17.00
C PRO A 233 8.33 33.17 -16.89
N ALA A 234 9.17 33.21 -17.93
CA ALA A 234 10.47 32.54 -17.92
C ALA A 234 11.48 33.19 -16.97
N ALA A 235 11.39 34.50 -16.76
CA ALA A 235 12.22 35.24 -15.80
C ALA A 235 11.73 35.12 -14.35
N VAL A 236 10.42 34.91 -14.17
CA VAL A 236 9.78 34.77 -12.85
C VAL A 236 9.87 33.34 -12.31
N LEU A 237 9.83 32.32 -13.17
CA LEU A 237 9.90 30.92 -12.77
C LEU A 237 11.13 30.61 -11.87
N PRO A 238 12.37 31.04 -12.18
CA PRO A 238 13.52 30.82 -11.30
C PRO A 238 13.35 31.46 -9.92
N LYS A 239 12.71 32.64 -9.83
CA LYS A 239 12.45 33.31 -8.55
C LYS A 239 11.41 32.57 -7.71
N LEU A 240 10.35 32.07 -8.35
CA LEU A 240 9.34 31.26 -7.66
C LEU A 240 9.91 29.91 -7.22
N ARG A 241 10.79 29.29 -8.02
CA ARG A 241 11.52 28.08 -7.61
C ARG A 241 12.38 28.28 -6.36
N GLN A 242 12.89 29.50 -6.12
CA GLN A 242 13.56 29.80 -4.85
C GLN A 242 12.60 29.73 -3.67
N LEU A 243 11.32 30.08 -3.84
CA LEU A 243 10.32 29.91 -2.78
C LEU A 243 9.97 28.44 -2.57
N GLU A 244 9.87 27.65 -3.65
CA GLU A 244 9.67 26.19 -3.58
C GLU A 244 10.83 25.48 -2.86
N GLU A 245 12.07 25.93 -3.06
CA GLU A 245 13.23 25.41 -2.31
C GLU A 245 13.13 25.69 -0.80
N GLU A 246 12.57 26.83 -0.42
CA GLU A 246 12.47 27.27 0.98
C GLU A 246 11.23 26.70 1.69
N GLU A 247 10.13 26.55 0.96
CA GLU A 247 8.86 26.02 1.44
C GLU A 247 8.52 24.71 0.72
N PRO A 248 8.86 23.55 1.30
CA PRO A 248 8.71 22.24 0.64
C PRO A 248 7.27 21.84 0.31
N GLN A 249 6.28 22.54 0.89
CA GLN A 249 4.85 22.32 0.62
C GLN A 249 4.37 23.06 -0.63
N LEU A 250 5.17 24.01 -1.14
CA LEU A 250 4.88 24.75 -2.34
C LEU A 250 5.48 24.01 -3.54
N HIS A 251 4.63 23.49 -4.41
CA HIS A 251 5.08 22.84 -5.64
C HIS A 251 4.72 23.68 -6.85
N LEU A 252 5.67 23.90 -7.75
CA LEU A 252 5.48 24.69 -8.95
C LEU A 252 5.53 23.80 -10.20
N LEU A 253 4.49 23.90 -11.02
CA LEU A 253 4.40 23.19 -12.29
C LEU A 253 4.51 24.20 -13.44
N TRP A 254 5.23 23.82 -14.48
CA TRP A 254 5.35 24.60 -15.71
C TRP A 254 4.70 23.81 -16.84
N GLU A 255 3.56 24.30 -17.33
CA GLU A 255 2.80 23.68 -18.41
C GLU A 255 2.34 24.74 -19.41
N GLY A 256 2.57 24.53 -20.71
CA GLY A 256 2.07 25.41 -21.77
C GLY A 256 2.54 26.87 -21.68
N GLY A 257 3.72 27.13 -21.10
CA GLY A 257 4.22 28.49 -20.88
C GLY A 257 3.58 29.23 -19.70
N GLN A 258 2.76 28.55 -18.90
CA GLN A 258 2.11 29.10 -17.72
C GLN A 258 2.67 28.45 -16.45
N ILE A 259 2.75 29.26 -15.39
CA ILE A 259 3.20 28.81 -14.07
C ILE A 259 1.95 28.39 -13.28
N HIS A 260 1.98 27.18 -12.75
CA HIS A 260 0.96 26.67 -11.86
C HIS A 260 1.58 26.41 -10.48
N VAL A 261 0.81 26.66 -9.41
CA VAL A 261 1.24 26.47 -8.04
C VAL A 261 0.28 25.55 -7.31
N GLN A 262 0.82 24.55 -6.62
CA GLN A 262 0.02 23.61 -5.86
C GLN A 262 -0.07 24.04 -4.39
N ILE A 263 -1.28 24.20 -3.86
CA ILE A 263 -1.56 24.79 -2.54
C ILE A 263 -2.70 24.02 -1.84
N MET A 264 -2.67 23.89 -0.51
CA MET A 264 -3.68 23.13 0.26
C MET A 264 -4.85 23.97 0.80
N GLY A 265 -4.74 25.31 0.84
CA GLY A 265 -5.81 26.14 1.37
C GLY A 265 -5.69 27.64 1.12
N ARG A 266 -6.76 28.38 1.44
CA ARG A 266 -6.88 29.83 1.17
C ARG A 266 -5.91 30.69 1.99
N VAL A 267 -5.58 30.31 3.23
CA VAL A 267 -4.60 31.05 4.03
C VAL A 267 -3.20 30.96 3.42
N GLN A 268 -2.79 29.79 2.94
CA GLN A 268 -1.52 29.62 2.23
C GLN A 268 -1.49 30.41 0.92
N LEU A 269 -2.63 30.52 0.24
CA LEU A 269 -2.80 31.33 -0.96
C LEU A 269 -2.50 32.81 -0.67
N GLU A 270 -3.06 33.36 0.41
CA GLU A 270 -2.81 34.74 0.85
C GLU A 270 -1.35 34.95 1.27
N ILE A 271 -0.79 34.02 2.05
CA ILE A 271 0.60 34.06 2.47
C ILE A 271 1.52 34.03 1.25
N PHE A 272 1.27 33.16 0.27
CA PHE A 272 2.05 33.08 -0.95
C PHE A 272 2.02 34.40 -1.73
N ARG A 273 0.83 35.01 -1.90
CA ARG A 273 0.71 36.33 -2.53
C ARG A 273 1.49 37.40 -1.78
N ALA A 274 1.43 37.39 -0.44
CA ALA A 274 2.18 38.32 0.40
C ALA A 274 3.70 38.12 0.26
N LEU A 275 4.17 36.88 0.32
CA LEU A 275 5.59 36.53 0.18
C LEU A 275 6.17 36.95 -1.17
N VAL A 276 5.45 36.66 -2.27
CA VAL A 276 5.88 37.04 -3.63
C VAL A 276 5.94 38.57 -3.77
N LYS A 277 4.98 39.28 -3.18
CA LYS A 277 4.96 40.75 -3.17
C LYS A 277 6.10 41.34 -2.34
N GLU A 278 6.35 40.82 -1.14
CA GLU A 278 7.38 41.32 -0.23
C GLU A 278 8.79 41.08 -0.75
N ARG A 279 9.08 39.87 -1.26
CA ARG A 279 10.43 39.52 -1.75
C ARG A 279 10.75 40.00 -3.15
N PHE A 280 9.79 39.89 -4.06
CA PHE A 280 10.06 40.11 -5.49
C PHE A 280 9.37 41.37 -6.04
N GLY A 281 8.56 42.06 -5.24
CA GLY A 281 7.80 43.22 -5.67
C GLY A 281 6.72 42.90 -6.71
N LEU A 282 6.35 41.63 -6.87
CA LEU A 282 5.40 41.17 -7.88
C LEU A 282 4.02 40.96 -7.26
N ALA A 283 3.01 41.66 -7.78
CA ALA A 283 1.61 41.44 -7.43
C ALA A 283 1.04 40.32 -8.30
N VAL A 284 1.06 39.09 -7.80
CA VAL A 284 0.51 37.92 -8.50
C VAL A 284 -0.93 37.66 -8.11
N THR A 285 -1.74 37.26 -9.10
CA THR A 285 -3.10 36.75 -8.88
C THR A 285 -3.11 35.24 -9.14
N LEU A 286 -4.02 34.54 -8.47
CA LEU A 286 -4.14 33.08 -8.61
C LEU A 286 -5.53 32.79 -9.13
N GLU A 287 -5.59 32.14 -10.28
CA GLU A 287 -6.78 31.91 -11.09
C GLU A 287 -6.91 30.41 -11.43
N ASP A 288 -8.04 30.02 -12.02
CA ASP A 288 -8.30 28.66 -12.52
C ASP A 288 -7.93 27.53 -11.54
N PRO A 289 -8.64 27.43 -10.39
CA PRO A 289 -8.40 26.34 -9.44
C PRO A 289 -8.73 25.01 -10.10
N ARG A 290 -7.71 24.20 -10.39
CA ARG A 290 -7.85 22.84 -10.89
C ARG A 290 -7.52 21.87 -9.77
N ILE A 291 -8.37 20.88 -9.58
CA ILE A 291 -8.09 19.76 -8.68
C ILE A 291 -7.01 18.90 -9.33
N PHE A 292 -6.04 18.46 -8.54
CA PHE A 292 -5.05 17.52 -9.04
C PHE A 292 -5.67 16.13 -9.09
N TYR A 293 -6.18 15.74 -10.25
CA TYR A 293 -6.64 14.37 -10.49
C TYR A 293 -5.44 13.45 -10.76
N LYS A 294 -5.61 12.16 -10.48
CA LYS A 294 -4.68 11.10 -10.89
C LYS A 294 -5.45 10.06 -11.69
N GLU A 295 -4.78 9.25 -12.48
CA GLU A 295 -5.41 8.16 -13.23
C GLU A 295 -4.82 6.80 -12.83
N THR A 296 -5.60 5.75 -12.98
CA THR A 296 -5.22 4.37 -12.63
C THR A 296 -5.98 3.40 -13.52
N ILE A 297 -5.65 2.12 -13.48
CA ILE A 297 -6.37 1.08 -14.24
C ILE A 297 -7.23 0.22 -13.30
N GLY A 298 -8.35 -0.30 -13.81
CA GLY A 298 -9.16 -1.30 -13.12
C GLY A 298 -8.75 -2.74 -13.46
N ASP A 299 -8.22 -2.98 -14.65
CA ASP A 299 -8.00 -4.32 -15.22
C ASP A 299 -6.54 -4.51 -15.68
N THR A 300 -6.05 -5.75 -15.63
CA THR A 300 -4.68 -6.09 -16.07
C THR A 300 -4.58 -6.22 -17.59
N VAL A 301 -3.72 -5.40 -18.21
CA VAL A 301 -3.57 -5.29 -19.67
C VAL A 301 -2.12 -5.39 -20.14
N GLU A 302 -1.90 -5.98 -21.31
CA GLU A 302 -0.60 -5.99 -22.01
C GLU A 302 -0.55 -4.81 -22.98
N GLY A 303 0.39 -3.89 -22.72
CA GLY A 303 0.72 -2.75 -23.56
C GLY A 303 1.89 -3.05 -24.47
N VAL A 304 1.76 -2.74 -25.76
CA VAL A 304 2.78 -2.99 -26.78
C VAL A 304 3.21 -1.68 -27.43
N GLY A 305 4.52 -1.45 -27.46
CA GLY A 305 5.12 -0.29 -28.11
C GLY A 305 6.18 -0.71 -29.10
N HIS A 306 5.97 -0.34 -30.35
CA HIS A 306 6.92 -0.56 -31.45
C HIS A 306 7.41 0.77 -32.00
N PHE A 307 8.74 0.89 -32.15
CA PHE A 307 9.39 2.07 -32.69
C PHE A 307 10.44 1.68 -33.71
N GLU A 308 10.10 1.87 -34.99
CA GLU A 308 10.97 1.55 -36.13
C GLU A 308 10.99 2.68 -37.17
N PRO A 309 11.59 3.86 -36.86
CA PRO A 309 11.96 4.80 -37.91
C PRO A 309 13.14 4.27 -38.75
N LEU A 310 13.46 4.96 -39.84
CA LEU A 310 14.44 4.54 -40.84
C LEU A 310 15.80 4.19 -40.19
N ARG A 311 16.17 2.90 -40.16
CA ARG A 311 17.38 2.31 -39.51
C ARG A 311 17.39 2.28 -37.97
N HIS A 312 16.23 2.36 -37.33
CA HIS A 312 16.04 2.19 -35.89
C HIS A 312 15.08 1.02 -35.61
N TYR A 313 15.25 0.26 -34.53
CA TYR A 313 14.33 -0.80 -34.13
C TYR A 313 14.29 -0.96 -32.61
N ALA A 314 13.10 -0.85 -32.02
CA ALA A 314 12.84 -1.25 -30.63
C ALA A 314 11.40 -1.70 -30.45
N GLU A 315 11.21 -2.82 -29.76
CA GLU A 315 9.91 -3.40 -29.44
C GLU A 315 9.86 -3.75 -27.95
N VAL A 316 8.81 -3.30 -27.25
CA VAL A 316 8.67 -3.46 -25.79
C VAL A 316 7.24 -3.88 -25.46
N HIS A 317 7.09 -4.95 -24.69
CA HIS A 317 5.82 -5.44 -24.14
C HIS A 317 5.80 -5.26 -22.63
N LEU A 318 4.83 -4.50 -22.14
CA LEU A 318 4.65 -4.19 -20.72
C LEU A 318 3.33 -4.76 -20.22
N LEU A 319 3.36 -5.43 -19.07
CA LEU A 319 2.16 -5.80 -18.33
C LEU A 319 1.84 -4.68 -17.34
N LEU A 320 0.64 -4.11 -17.46
CA LEU A 320 0.10 -3.11 -16.55
C LEU A 320 -0.89 -3.80 -15.62
N GLU A 321 -0.59 -3.83 -14.31
CA GLU A 321 -1.43 -4.42 -13.28
C GLU A 321 -1.89 -3.35 -12.28
N PRO A 322 -3.16 -3.34 -11.83
CA PRO A 322 -3.60 -2.43 -10.78
C PRO A 322 -2.96 -2.82 -9.43
N LEU A 323 -2.60 -1.81 -8.63
CA LEU A 323 -2.16 -1.99 -7.25
C LEU A 323 -3.17 -1.41 -6.24
N PRO A 324 -3.08 -1.80 -4.96
CA PRO A 324 -3.81 -1.14 -3.89
C PRO A 324 -3.53 0.38 -3.88
N ARG A 325 -4.53 1.16 -3.49
CA ARG A 325 -4.46 2.62 -3.47
C ARG A 325 -3.31 3.12 -2.59
N GLY A 326 -2.58 4.12 -3.07
CA GLY A 326 -1.42 4.69 -2.37
C GLY A 326 -0.12 3.88 -2.50
N SER A 327 -0.09 2.85 -3.35
CA SER A 327 1.14 2.09 -3.63
C SER A 327 2.07 2.81 -4.61
N GLY A 328 1.56 3.77 -5.38
CA GLY A 328 2.33 4.48 -6.39
C GLY A 328 2.67 3.61 -7.61
N LEU A 329 3.74 3.95 -8.32
CA LEU A 329 4.21 3.19 -9.48
C LEU A 329 5.33 2.23 -9.06
N VAL A 330 5.12 0.94 -9.36
CA VAL A 330 6.12 -0.11 -9.11
C VAL A 330 6.57 -0.69 -10.45
N PHE A 331 7.88 -0.72 -10.67
CA PHE A 331 8.47 -1.24 -11.91
C PHE A 331 9.14 -2.59 -11.67
N GLY A 332 8.93 -3.54 -12.57
CA GLY A 332 9.51 -4.89 -12.49
C GLY A 332 9.91 -5.45 -13.86
N THR A 333 10.69 -6.53 -13.86
CA THR A 333 11.03 -7.29 -15.08
C THR A 333 10.86 -8.78 -14.82
N VAL A 334 10.25 -9.48 -15.80
CA VAL A 334 10.14 -10.94 -15.85
C VAL A 334 10.88 -11.48 -17.10
N CYS A 335 11.37 -10.59 -17.96
CA CYS A 335 12.04 -10.95 -19.21
C CYS A 335 13.33 -11.75 -18.97
N PRO A 336 13.49 -12.95 -19.57
CA PRO A 336 14.74 -13.69 -19.53
C PRO A 336 15.88 -12.88 -20.15
N THR A 337 17.08 -12.98 -19.58
CA THR A 337 18.29 -12.32 -20.10
C THR A 337 18.66 -12.81 -21.51
N ASP A 338 18.23 -14.02 -21.89
CA ASP A 338 18.49 -14.61 -23.21
C ASP A 338 17.72 -13.91 -24.34
N VAL A 339 16.60 -13.24 -24.02
CA VAL A 339 15.74 -12.56 -25.00
C VAL A 339 16.13 -11.09 -25.15
N LEU A 340 16.47 -10.44 -24.03
CA LEU A 340 16.90 -9.05 -24.00
C LEU A 340 18.00 -8.87 -22.95
N ASP A 341 19.13 -8.30 -23.36
CA ASP A 341 20.25 -8.04 -22.45
C ASP A 341 19.82 -7.25 -21.21
N GLY A 342 20.37 -7.62 -20.05
CA GLY A 342 20.04 -6.97 -18.78
C GLY A 342 20.34 -5.46 -18.76
N ASN A 343 21.24 -4.96 -19.62
CA ASN A 343 21.50 -3.54 -19.79
C ASN A 343 20.31 -2.81 -20.41
N TYR A 344 19.70 -3.37 -21.45
CA TYR A 344 18.49 -2.80 -22.07
C TYR A 344 17.27 -2.92 -21.16
N GLN A 345 17.15 -4.01 -20.41
CA GLN A 345 16.09 -4.12 -19.39
C GLN A 345 16.19 -2.98 -18.35
N LYS A 346 17.40 -2.72 -17.81
CA LYS A 346 17.64 -1.60 -16.88
C LYS A 346 17.37 -0.24 -17.54
N LEU A 347 17.69 -0.09 -18.82
CA LEU A 347 17.42 1.13 -19.57
C LEU A 347 15.91 1.41 -19.70
N ILE A 348 15.12 0.38 -20.05
CA ILE A 348 13.65 0.48 -20.12
C ILE A 348 13.07 0.87 -18.75
N LEU A 349 13.51 0.20 -17.67
CA LEU A 349 13.05 0.53 -16.31
C LEU A 349 13.43 1.96 -15.91
N THR A 350 14.61 2.44 -16.33
CA THR A 350 15.05 3.81 -16.09
C THR A 350 14.16 4.81 -16.83
N HIS A 351 13.82 4.55 -18.09
CA HIS A 351 12.91 5.42 -18.85
C HIS A 351 11.48 5.40 -18.29
N LEU A 352 11.01 4.27 -17.77
CA LEU A 352 9.74 4.20 -17.05
C LEU A 352 9.73 5.11 -15.81
N ALA A 353 10.84 5.22 -15.09
CA ALA A 353 10.96 6.02 -13.87
C ALA A 353 11.32 7.50 -14.14
N GLU A 354 11.93 7.83 -15.28
CA GLU A 354 12.41 9.17 -15.61
C GLU A 354 11.28 10.20 -15.83
N LYS A 355 10.14 9.76 -16.39
CA LYS A 355 9.03 10.63 -16.80
C LYS A 355 7.75 10.26 -16.07
N THR A 356 7.00 11.26 -15.62
CA THR A 356 5.63 11.08 -15.15
C THR A 356 4.72 10.81 -16.35
N HIS A 357 4.21 9.58 -16.46
CA HIS A 357 3.33 9.20 -17.56
C HIS A 357 1.94 9.83 -17.39
N ARG A 358 1.43 10.37 -18.48
CA ARG A 358 0.10 10.99 -18.55
C ARG A 358 -0.94 9.94 -18.95
N GLY A 359 -2.04 9.95 -18.23
CA GLY A 359 -3.23 9.16 -18.48
C GLY A 359 -3.96 9.59 -19.75
N VAL A 360 -5.03 8.86 -20.05
CA VAL A 360 -5.77 8.92 -21.32
C VAL A 360 -7.05 9.72 -21.17
N LEU A 361 -7.62 9.79 -19.96
CA LEU A 361 -8.94 10.41 -19.73
C LEU A 361 -8.86 11.93 -19.66
N THR A 362 -7.94 12.45 -18.85
CA THR A 362 -7.80 13.89 -18.56
C THR A 362 -6.37 14.38 -18.79
N GLY A 363 -5.46 13.47 -19.17
CA GLY A 363 -4.02 13.74 -19.24
C GLY A 363 -3.36 13.86 -17.87
N ALA A 364 -4.06 13.44 -16.80
CA ALA A 364 -3.58 13.44 -15.43
C ALA A 364 -2.51 12.36 -15.19
N PRO A 365 -1.59 12.54 -14.24
CA PRO A 365 -0.53 11.57 -13.99
C PRO A 365 -1.07 10.23 -13.49
N ILE A 366 -0.49 9.14 -13.99
CA ILE A 366 -0.89 7.79 -13.58
C ILE A 366 -0.32 7.40 -12.20
N THR A 367 -1.05 6.58 -11.45
CA THR A 367 -0.66 6.10 -10.13
C THR A 367 -1.27 4.74 -9.79
N ASP A 368 -0.74 4.10 -8.74
CA ASP A 368 -1.19 2.80 -8.21
C ASP A 368 -1.20 1.68 -9.26
N MET A 369 -0.07 1.52 -9.97
CA MET A 369 0.09 0.54 -11.04
C MET A 369 1.45 -0.14 -10.96
N LYS A 370 1.46 -1.44 -11.22
CA LYS A 370 2.68 -2.20 -11.44
C LYS A 370 2.91 -2.37 -12.93
N ILE A 371 4.05 -1.89 -13.43
CA ILE A 371 4.45 -2.02 -14.82
C ILE A 371 5.58 -3.05 -14.89
N THR A 372 5.31 -4.20 -15.48
CA THR A 372 6.25 -5.32 -15.58
C THR A 372 6.69 -5.51 -17.01
N LEU A 373 7.99 -5.48 -17.29
CA LEU A 373 8.55 -5.85 -18.59
C LEU A 373 8.40 -7.36 -18.80
N LEU A 374 7.60 -7.75 -19.79
CA LEU A 374 7.41 -9.15 -20.16
C LEU A 374 8.48 -9.61 -21.15
N VAL A 375 8.52 -8.94 -22.29
CA VAL A 375 9.38 -9.26 -23.43
C VAL A 375 9.80 -7.94 -24.10
N GLY A 376 10.99 -7.91 -24.66
CA GLY A 376 11.41 -6.84 -25.55
C GLY A 376 12.42 -7.36 -26.57
N LYS A 377 12.57 -6.65 -27.68
CA LYS A 377 13.48 -7.04 -28.76
C LYS A 377 14.30 -5.86 -29.24
N ALA A 378 15.60 -6.11 -29.35
CA ALA A 378 16.60 -5.18 -29.89
C ALA A 378 17.19 -5.74 -31.19
N HIS A 379 17.64 -4.87 -32.07
CA HIS A 379 18.45 -5.19 -33.23
C HIS A 379 19.90 -4.74 -33.01
N LEU A 380 20.87 -5.66 -33.19
CA LEU A 380 22.28 -5.47 -32.84
C LEU A 380 22.98 -4.25 -33.45
N LYS A 381 22.50 -3.75 -34.60
CA LYS A 381 23.10 -2.61 -35.32
C LYS A 381 22.20 -1.38 -35.45
N HIS A 382 20.93 -1.53 -35.09
CA HIS A 382 19.88 -0.54 -35.41
C HIS A 382 19.12 -0.14 -34.16
N THR A 383 19.54 -0.54 -32.96
CA THR A 383 18.91 -0.09 -31.72
C THR A 383 19.83 0.87 -31.00
N GLU A 384 19.35 2.09 -30.81
CA GLU A 384 19.98 3.09 -29.97
C GLU A 384 19.19 3.24 -28.66
N GLY A 385 19.83 3.80 -27.63
CA GLY A 385 19.18 3.99 -26.33
C GLY A 385 17.90 4.84 -26.39
N GLY A 386 17.83 5.79 -27.34
CA GLY A 386 16.65 6.62 -27.57
C GLY A 386 15.43 5.87 -28.13
N ASP A 387 15.64 4.73 -28.80
CA ASP A 387 14.56 3.97 -29.43
C ASP A 387 13.72 3.25 -28.37
N PHE A 388 14.38 2.66 -27.37
CA PHE A 388 13.69 2.05 -26.23
C PHE A 388 12.90 3.05 -25.41
N ARG A 389 13.36 4.30 -25.30
CA ARG A 389 12.59 5.37 -24.65
C ARG A 389 11.25 5.59 -25.35
N GLN A 390 11.26 5.71 -26.68
CA GLN A 390 10.05 5.92 -27.47
C GLN A 390 9.12 4.70 -27.43
N ALA A 391 9.67 3.50 -27.62
CA ALA A 391 8.89 2.25 -27.56
C ALA A 391 8.23 2.07 -26.18
N THR A 392 8.94 2.36 -25.09
CA THR A 392 8.42 2.23 -23.72
C THR A 392 7.24 3.19 -23.48
N TYR A 393 7.35 4.46 -23.88
CA TYR A 393 6.27 5.43 -23.68
C TYR A 393 5.02 5.08 -24.48
N ARG A 394 5.20 4.60 -25.71
CA ARG A 394 4.10 4.10 -26.55
C ARG A 394 3.46 2.85 -25.96
N ALA A 395 4.23 1.91 -25.43
CA ALA A 395 3.72 0.70 -24.77
C ALA A 395 2.83 1.04 -23.57
N VAL A 396 3.24 1.99 -22.71
CA VAL A 396 2.42 2.45 -21.58
C VAL A 396 1.13 3.11 -22.07
N ARG A 397 1.21 4.04 -23.01
CA ARG A 397 0.04 4.75 -23.57
C ARG A 397 -0.95 3.80 -24.26
N GLN A 398 -0.45 2.87 -25.07
CA GLN A 398 -1.26 1.89 -25.77
C GLN A 398 -1.95 0.93 -24.78
N GLY A 399 -1.25 0.50 -23.74
CA GLY A 399 -1.84 -0.33 -22.69
C GLY A 399 -2.91 0.42 -21.88
N LEU A 400 -2.72 1.72 -21.61
CA LEU A 400 -3.72 2.55 -20.95
C LEU A 400 -4.99 2.75 -21.80
N MET A 401 -4.84 2.92 -23.13
CA MET A 401 -5.97 3.02 -24.08
C MET A 401 -6.82 1.73 -24.10
N GLN A 402 -6.17 0.57 -23.93
CA GLN A 402 -6.86 -0.73 -23.90
C GLN A 402 -7.43 -1.08 -22.53
N ALA A 403 -6.87 -0.50 -21.46
CA ALA A 403 -7.33 -0.73 -20.10
C ALA A 403 -8.55 0.12 -19.76
N LYS A 404 -9.36 -0.40 -18.82
CA LYS A 404 -10.38 0.40 -18.17
C LYS A 404 -9.72 1.41 -17.23
N SER A 405 -9.42 2.60 -17.76
CA SER A 405 -8.86 3.70 -16.98
C SER A 405 -9.92 4.29 -16.05
N LEU A 406 -9.50 4.61 -14.83
CA LEU A 406 -10.32 5.19 -13.77
C LEU A 406 -9.70 6.52 -13.35
N LEU A 407 -10.53 7.55 -13.25
CA LEU A 407 -10.12 8.84 -12.72
C LEU A 407 -10.16 8.79 -11.19
N LEU A 408 -9.08 9.26 -10.57
CA LEU A 408 -8.95 9.40 -9.13
C LEU A 408 -8.97 10.87 -8.75
N GLU A 409 -9.71 11.18 -7.70
CA GLU A 409 -9.72 12.48 -7.06
C GLU A 409 -9.23 12.38 -5.62
N PRO A 410 -8.73 13.47 -5.04
CA PRO A 410 -8.33 13.50 -3.65
C PRO A 410 -9.55 13.56 -2.72
N TRP A 411 -9.53 12.75 -1.66
CA TRP A 411 -10.56 12.68 -0.63
C TRP A 411 -10.03 13.16 0.72
N TYR A 412 -10.88 13.90 1.44
CA TYR A 412 -10.61 14.35 2.81
C TYR A 412 -11.38 13.51 3.82
N ASP A 413 -10.70 13.12 4.88
CA ASP A 413 -11.34 12.77 6.14
C ASP A 413 -11.72 14.09 6.83
N PHE A 414 -12.99 14.27 7.13
CA PHE A 414 -13.47 15.45 7.82
C PHE A 414 -13.92 15.13 9.24
N VAL A 415 -13.68 16.09 10.13
CA VAL A 415 -14.25 16.13 11.47
C VAL A 415 -14.98 17.45 11.60
N LEU A 416 -16.30 17.37 11.62
CA LEU A 416 -17.20 18.51 11.65
C LEU A 416 -17.88 18.56 13.01
N THR A 417 -17.54 19.57 13.81
CA THR A 417 -18.18 19.82 15.12
C THR A 417 -19.29 20.84 14.92
N LEU A 418 -20.52 20.50 15.29
CA LEU A 418 -21.71 21.37 15.15
C LEU A 418 -22.57 21.29 16.41
N PRO A 419 -23.42 22.29 16.69
CA PRO A 419 -24.51 22.13 17.66
C PRO A 419 -25.44 20.99 17.27
N THR A 420 -25.99 20.27 18.25
CA THR A 420 -26.85 19.09 18.03
C THR A 420 -28.06 19.38 17.14
N GLU A 421 -28.58 20.61 17.19
CA GLU A 421 -29.71 21.08 16.40
C GLU A 421 -29.42 21.15 14.89
N GLN A 422 -28.15 21.34 14.51
CA GLN A 422 -27.73 21.57 13.12
C GLN A 422 -27.12 20.33 12.45
N ILE A 423 -27.12 19.16 13.13
CA ILE A 423 -26.56 17.91 12.58
C ILE A 423 -27.27 17.50 11.29
N GLY A 424 -28.60 17.56 11.25
CA GLY A 424 -29.38 17.09 10.10
C GLY A 424 -29.01 17.83 8.81
N ARG A 425 -28.76 19.14 8.92
CA ARG A 425 -28.25 19.95 7.81
C ARG A 425 -26.83 19.52 7.43
N GLY A 426 -25.94 19.36 8.41
CA GLY A 426 -24.57 18.90 8.18
C GLY A 426 -24.48 17.56 7.44
N ILE A 427 -25.35 16.60 7.77
CA ILE A 427 -25.41 15.30 7.07
C ILE A 427 -25.89 15.47 5.63
N THR A 428 -26.91 16.30 5.42
CA THR A 428 -27.51 16.51 4.09
C THR A 428 -26.52 17.18 3.15
N ASP A 429 -25.82 18.20 3.63
CA ASP A 429 -24.82 18.94 2.84
C ASP A 429 -23.65 18.02 2.43
N ILE A 430 -23.13 17.21 3.35
CA ILE A 430 -22.04 16.27 3.03
C ILE A 430 -22.48 15.21 2.01
N ARG A 431 -23.69 14.67 2.14
CA ARG A 431 -24.22 13.69 1.17
C ARG A 431 -24.46 14.32 -0.20
N ALA A 432 -24.91 15.57 -0.25
CA ALA A 432 -25.09 16.31 -1.50
C ALA A 432 -23.76 16.53 -2.23
N MET A 433 -22.66 16.69 -1.48
CA MET A 433 -21.29 16.78 -1.99
C MET A 433 -20.67 15.41 -2.35
N GLY A 434 -21.44 14.32 -2.36
CA GLY A 434 -20.94 12.97 -2.66
C GLY A 434 -20.13 12.33 -1.52
N GLY A 435 -20.16 12.92 -0.32
CA GLY A 435 -19.45 12.42 0.85
C GLY A 435 -20.19 11.32 1.60
N GLN A 436 -19.42 10.50 2.31
CA GLN A 436 -19.90 9.46 3.21
C GLN A 436 -19.79 9.95 4.65
N VAL A 437 -20.81 9.66 5.46
CA VAL A 437 -20.93 10.15 6.83
C VAL A 437 -21.03 8.97 7.79
N GLU A 438 -20.21 8.97 8.83
CA GLU A 438 -20.26 8.04 9.95
C GLU A 438 -21.34 8.45 10.97
N PRO A 439 -21.79 7.54 11.85
CA PRO A 439 -22.74 7.87 12.90
C PRO A 439 -22.23 9.05 13.76
N PRO A 440 -23.04 10.09 14.01
CA PRO A 440 -22.62 11.25 14.79
C PRO A 440 -22.38 10.89 16.26
N GLU A 441 -21.26 11.33 16.81
CA GLU A 441 -20.95 11.22 18.23
C GLU A 441 -21.39 12.49 18.96
N THR A 442 -22.27 12.37 19.95
CA THR A 442 -22.74 13.53 20.71
C THR A 442 -21.92 13.71 21.98
N VAL A 443 -21.35 14.90 22.15
CA VAL A 443 -20.53 15.28 23.31
C VAL A 443 -21.11 16.56 23.92
N GLY A 444 -22.05 16.39 24.87
CA GLY A 444 -22.74 17.51 25.50
C GLY A 444 -23.66 18.23 24.51
N ASN A 445 -23.47 19.55 24.34
CA ASN A 445 -24.27 20.39 23.43
C ASN A 445 -23.72 20.44 21.99
N LEU A 446 -22.60 19.76 21.74
CA LEU A 446 -21.96 19.68 20.44
C LEU A 446 -21.95 18.23 19.97
N SER A 447 -22.12 18.04 18.68
CA SER A 447 -22.00 16.75 18.02
C SER A 447 -20.86 16.79 17.02
N ILE A 448 -20.11 15.70 16.99
CA ILE A 448 -18.97 15.49 16.12
C ILE A 448 -19.41 14.54 15.03
N LEU A 449 -19.43 15.05 13.81
CA LEU A 449 -19.67 14.27 12.60
C LEU A 449 -18.32 13.92 11.97
N ARG A 450 -18.11 12.64 11.68
CA ARG A 450 -16.93 12.15 10.98
C ARG A 450 -17.35 11.56 9.64
N GLY A 451 -16.45 11.55 8.70
CA GLY A 451 -16.72 10.97 7.40
C GLY A 451 -15.67 11.36 6.37
N GLN A 452 -16.02 11.08 5.13
CA GLN A 452 -15.17 11.23 3.96
C GLN A 452 -15.88 12.07 2.92
N VAL A 453 -15.15 12.92 2.22
CA VAL A 453 -15.74 13.83 1.25
C VAL A 453 -14.73 14.16 0.14
N PRO A 454 -15.19 14.26 -1.12
CA PRO A 454 -14.35 14.74 -2.22
C PRO A 454 -13.79 16.14 -1.93
N ALA A 455 -12.50 16.33 -2.17
CA ALA A 455 -11.85 17.62 -2.00
C ALA A 455 -12.39 18.71 -2.94
N ALA A 456 -12.98 18.30 -4.07
CA ALA A 456 -13.58 19.16 -5.07
C ALA A 456 -14.71 20.03 -4.50
N GLU A 457 -15.59 19.41 -3.69
CA GLU A 457 -16.87 19.97 -3.29
C GLU A 457 -16.79 20.69 -1.93
N ILE A 458 -15.96 20.20 -0.98
CA ILE A 458 -15.97 20.72 0.40
C ILE A 458 -15.24 22.06 0.61
N ARG A 459 -14.64 22.63 -0.45
CA ARG A 459 -13.72 23.78 -0.36
C ARG A 459 -14.30 24.97 0.43
N ASP A 460 -15.51 25.39 0.07
CA ASP A 460 -16.14 26.60 0.62
C ASP A 460 -17.12 26.27 1.77
N TYR A 461 -17.19 24.99 2.15
CA TYR A 461 -18.15 24.51 3.14
C TYR A 461 -17.87 25.04 4.55
N ALA A 462 -16.61 25.36 4.89
CA ALA A 462 -16.26 25.93 6.20
C ALA A 462 -17.01 27.25 6.49
N GLU A 463 -17.19 28.10 5.46
CA GLU A 463 -17.92 29.37 5.59
C GLU A 463 -19.42 29.14 5.73
N THR A 464 -19.96 28.23 4.92
CA THR A 464 -21.37 27.81 5.01
C THR A 464 -21.69 27.27 6.40
N VAL A 465 -20.82 26.41 6.93
CA VAL A 465 -20.90 25.89 8.31
C VAL A 465 -20.90 27.02 9.32
N ALA A 466 -19.93 27.94 9.24
CA ALA A 466 -19.84 29.06 10.17
C ALA A 466 -21.11 29.95 10.11
N ALA A 467 -21.67 30.16 8.91
CA ALA A 467 -22.86 30.96 8.70
C ALA A 467 -24.11 30.36 9.36
N TYR A 468 -24.39 29.06 9.16
CA TYR A 468 -25.59 28.44 9.74
C TYR A 468 -25.43 28.03 11.21
N THR A 469 -24.20 27.90 11.71
CA THR A 469 -23.91 27.59 13.12
C THR A 469 -23.62 28.81 13.98
N GLN A 470 -23.77 30.03 13.44
CA GLN A 470 -23.43 31.28 14.14
C GLN A 470 -21.99 31.29 14.68
N GLY A 471 -21.06 30.65 13.96
CA GLY A 471 -19.63 30.57 14.31
C GLY A 471 -19.28 29.49 15.35
N LEU A 472 -20.24 28.68 15.81
CA LEU A 472 -19.98 27.57 16.73
C LEU A 472 -19.43 26.33 16.03
N GLY A 473 -19.68 26.21 14.73
CA GLY A 473 -19.24 25.09 13.90
C GLY A 473 -17.75 25.12 13.60
N ARG A 474 -17.09 23.97 13.68
CA ARG A 474 -15.67 23.81 13.31
C ARG A 474 -15.50 22.65 12.35
N LEU A 475 -14.92 22.91 11.19
CA LEU A 475 -14.54 21.91 10.21
C LEU A 475 -13.02 21.67 10.27
N GLN A 476 -12.62 20.42 10.39
CA GLN A 476 -11.23 19.99 10.25
C GLN A 476 -11.14 19.01 9.09
N LEU A 477 -10.19 19.22 8.18
CA LEU A 477 -9.95 18.37 7.02
C LEU A 477 -8.56 17.74 7.13
N THR A 478 -8.46 16.44 6.86
CA THR A 478 -7.19 15.72 6.76
C THR A 478 -7.19 14.97 5.43
N LEU A 479 -6.11 15.07 4.65
CA LEU A 479 -6.00 14.33 3.39
C LEU A 479 -5.92 12.84 3.70
N ARG A 480 -6.87 12.06 3.18
CA ARG A 480 -6.89 10.60 3.30
C ARG A 480 -6.02 9.97 2.21
N GLY A 481 -6.24 10.40 0.98
CA GLY A 481 -5.60 9.84 -0.20
C GLY A 481 -6.43 10.10 -1.45
N TYR A 482 -6.20 9.29 -2.47
CA TYR A 482 -6.91 9.34 -3.75
C TYR A 482 -7.90 8.19 -3.85
N GLU A 483 -9.14 8.49 -4.21
CA GLU A 483 -10.18 7.49 -4.46
C GLU A 483 -10.86 7.76 -5.80
N THR A 484 -11.72 6.82 -6.21
CA THR A 484 -12.46 6.94 -7.47
C THR A 484 -13.28 8.21 -7.50
N CYS A 485 -13.15 8.95 -8.59
CA CYS A 485 -13.86 10.20 -8.77
C CYS A 485 -15.38 9.97 -8.77
N HIS A 486 -16.10 10.72 -7.95
CA HIS A 486 -17.55 10.63 -7.81
C HIS A 486 -18.30 11.07 -9.07
N ASN A 487 -17.73 12.02 -9.83
CA ASN A 487 -18.33 12.62 -11.03
C ASN A 487 -17.41 12.53 -12.26
N ALA A 488 -16.79 11.36 -12.48
CA ALA A 488 -15.78 11.17 -13.53
C ALA A 488 -16.21 11.65 -14.93
N GLU A 489 -17.44 11.34 -15.37
CA GLU A 489 -17.91 11.69 -16.72
C GLU A 489 -17.95 13.20 -16.96
N ALA A 490 -18.40 13.98 -15.97
CA ALA A 490 -18.48 15.44 -16.07
C ALA A 490 -17.07 16.07 -16.14
N VAL A 491 -16.14 15.55 -15.33
CA VAL A 491 -14.75 16.02 -15.30
C VAL A 491 -14.04 15.70 -16.62
N ILE A 492 -14.25 14.49 -17.16
CA ILE A 492 -13.69 14.07 -18.45
C ILE A 492 -14.22 14.96 -19.59
N ALA A 493 -15.53 15.21 -19.61
CA ALA A 493 -16.15 16.08 -20.60
C ALA A 493 -15.64 17.53 -20.53
N GLN A 494 -15.41 18.05 -19.31
CA GLN A 494 -14.87 19.40 -19.10
C GLN A 494 -13.39 19.50 -19.49
N ALA A 495 -12.60 18.46 -19.20
CA ALA A 495 -11.18 18.42 -19.55
C ALA A 495 -10.99 18.38 -21.09
N ALA A 496 -11.93 17.76 -21.81
CA ALA A 496 -11.95 17.63 -23.27
C ALA A 496 -10.57 17.20 -23.84
N TYR A 497 -9.88 16.33 -23.11
CA TYR A 497 -8.54 15.90 -23.45
C TYR A 497 -8.60 14.83 -24.54
N ASP A 498 -7.93 15.08 -25.66
CA ASP A 498 -7.80 14.13 -26.75
C ASP A 498 -6.42 13.44 -26.68
N PRO A 499 -6.37 12.15 -26.28
CA PRO A 499 -5.12 11.41 -26.20
C PRO A 499 -4.47 11.12 -27.55
N GLU A 500 -5.22 11.16 -28.67
CA GLU A 500 -4.69 10.95 -30.03
C GLU A 500 -4.08 12.23 -30.60
N ALA A 501 -4.53 13.41 -30.16
CA ALA A 501 -3.99 14.70 -30.57
C ALA A 501 -2.70 15.13 -29.82
N ASP A 502 -2.33 14.43 -28.73
CA ASP A 502 -1.12 14.72 -27.94
C ASP A 502 0.14 14.19 -28.65
N VAL A 503 0.76 15.03 -29.48
CA VAL A 503 1.97 14.73 -30.27
C VAL A 503 3.17 14.33 -29.39
N ASP A 504 3.27 14.86 -28.17
CA ASP A 504 4.37 14.55 -27.25
C ASP A 504 4.21 13.19 -26.57
N ASN A 505 3.01 12.59 -26.63
CA ASN A 505 2.67 11.34 -25.95
C ASN A 505 1.72 10.47 -26.81
N THR A 506 2.02 10.31 -28.10
CA THR A 506 1.14 9.56 -29.01
C THR A 506 1.00 8.09 -28.60
N PRO A 507 -0.23 7.53 -28.62
CA PRO A 507 -0.49 6.11 -28.34
C PRO A 507 -0.14 5.20 -29.53
N ASP A 508 0.04 5.77 -30.71
CA ASP A 508 0.34 5.04 -31.94
C ASP A 508 1.74 4.43 -31.92
N SER A 509 1.98 3.41 -32.73
CA SER A 509 3.32 2.81 -32.92
C SER A 509 3.86 3.12 -34.32
N VAL A 510 5.18 3.23 -34.49
CA VAL A 510 5.81 3.49 -35.80
C VAL A 510 6.38 2.20 -36.35
N PHE A 511 5.88 1.77 -37.51
CA PHE A 511 6.37 0.60 -38.24
C PHE A 511 7.03 1.02 -39.55
N CYS A 512 7.94 0.20 -40.07
CA CYS A 512 8.56 0.46 -41.37
C CYS A 512 7.93 -0.42 -42.45
N ALA A 513 7.46 0.19 -43.55
CA ALA A 513 7.12 -0.52 -44.78
C ALA A 513 7.79 0.17 -45.96
N HIS A 514 8.48 -0.60 -46.81
CA HIS A 514 9.15 -0.10 -48.03
C HIS A 514 10.18 1.03 -47.81
N GLY A 515 10.78 1.10 -46.63
CA GLY A 515 11.84 2.08 -46.33
C GLY A 515 11.34 3.45 -45.89
N ALA A 516 10.06 3.59 -45.53
CA ALA A 516 9.51 4.76 -44.85
C ALA A 516 8.74 4.32 -43.59
N GLY A 517 8.91 5.05 -42.49
CA GLY A 517 8.14 4.83 -41.26
C GLY A 517 6.71 5.34 -41.42
N PHE A 518 5.72 4.52 -41.08
CA PHE A 518 4.31 4.90 -41.04
C PHE A 518 3.75 4.65 -39.64
N ASN A 519 2.79 5.50 -39.23
CA ASN A 519 2.15 5.39 -37.93
C ASN A 519 1.00 4.38 -38.02
N VAL A 520 1.00 3.38 -37.14
CA VAL A 520 -0.10 2.44 -36.94
C VAL A 520 -0.91 2.88 -35.73
N PRO A 521 -2.22 3.12 -35.90
CA PRO A 521 -3.12 3.45 -34.79
C PRO A 521 -3.10 2.39 -33.70
N TRP A 522 -3.17 2.82 -32.44
CA TRP A 522 -3.09 1.96 -31.24
C TRP A 522 -3.98 0.72 -31.27
N ASN A 523 -5.16 0.79 -31.90
CA ASN A 523 -6.14 -0.29 -32.01
C ASN A 523 -5.71 -1.42 -32.96
N ARG A 524 -4.81 -1.15 -33.92
CA ARG A 524 -4.32 -2.12 -34.91
C ARG A 524 -2.91 -2.60 -34.65
N VAL A 525 -2.22 -2.08 -33.62
CA VAL A 525 -0.83 -2.45 -33.28
C VAL A 525 -0.68 -3.97 -33.08
N ARG A 526 -1.69 -4.63 -32.48
CA ARG A 526 -1.69 -6.09 -32.27
C ARG A 526 -1.65 -6.91 -33.57
N GLU A 527 -2.15 -6.38 -34.67
CA GLU A 527 -2.22 -7.07 -35.96
C GLU A 527 -0.87 -7.05 -36.71
N TYR A 528 0.01 -6.10 -36.37
CA TYR A 528 1.31 -5.88 -37.01
C TYR A 528 2.50 -6.35 -36.15
N MET A 529 2.24 -7.06 -35.05
CA MET A 529 3.27 -7.51 -34.11
C MET A 529 4.23 -8.53 -34.75
N HIS A 530 5.51 -8.43 -34.43
CA HIS A 530 6.53 -9.42 -34.81
C HIS A 530 6.79 -10.47 -33.73
N LEU A 531 6.25 -10.28 -32.51
CA LEU A 531 6.35 -11.19 -31.37
C LEU A 531 4.97 -11.71 -30.95
N GLU A 532 4.90 -12.99 -30.58
CA GLU A 532 3.71 -13.57 -29.96
C GLU A 532 3.50 -12.98 -28.56
N SER A 533 2.26 -12.65 -28.19
CA SER A 533 1.92 -12.09 -26.88
C SER A 533 2.41 -12.99 -25.74
N GLY A 534 3.06 -12.39 -24.73
CA GLY A 534 3.58 -13.15 -23.57
C GLY A 534 2.48 -13.81 -22.73
N ARG A 535 1.23 -13.37 -22.88
CA ARG A 535 0.05 -14.09 -22.41
C ARG A 535 -0.30 -15.22 -23.38
N LYS A 536 -0.11 -16.47 -22.95
CA LYS A 536 -0.93 -17.56 -23.49
C LYS A 536 -2.37 -17.24 -23.11
N GLU A 537 -3.20 -16.91 -24.08
CA GLU A 537 -4.64 -16.97 -23.90
C GLU A 537 -4.97 -18.42 -23.52
N GLU A 538 -5.27 -18.66 -22.26
CA GLU A 538 -6.05 -19.85 -21.89
C GLU A 538 -7.40 -19.66 -22.55
N LYS A 539 -7.54 -20.17 -23.78
CA LYS A 539 -8.84 -20.33 -24.39
C LYS A 539 -9.71 -21.06 -23.35
N PRO A 540 -10.89 -20.53 -22.99
CA PRO A 540 -11.82 -21.29 -22.17
C PRO A 540 -12.00 -22.65 -22.86
N PRO A 541 -11.99 -23.77 -22.12
CA PRO A 541 -12.06 -25.08 -22.74
C PRO A 541 -13.29 -25.10 -23.66
N GLU A 542 -13.05 -25.33 -24.95
CA GLU A 542 -14.13 -25.58 -25.88
C GLU A 542 -14.88 -26.80 -25.33
N LEU A 543 -16.06 -26.55 -24.77
CA LEU A 543 -17.01 -27.60 -24.51
C LEU A 543 -17.33 -28.20 -25.87
N LEU A 544 -16.72 -29.35 -26.18
CA LEU A 544 -17.18 -30.22 -27.25
C LEU A 544 -18.58 -30.69 -26.86
N THR A 545 -19.59 -29.87 -27.18
CA THR A 545 -20.98 -30.31 -27.19
C THR A 545 -21.07 -31.42 -28.22
N ARG A 546 -21.11 -32.67 -27.75
CA ARG A 546 -21.64 -33.77 -28.54
C ARG A 546 -23.04 -33.35 -28.98
N ASN A 547 -23.22 -33.17 -30.28
CA ASN A 547 -24.52 -32.96 -30.90
C ASN A 547 -25.44 -34.15 -30.58
N LEU A 548 -26.26 -33.99 -29.56
CA LEU A 548 -27.50 -34.74 -29.31
C LEU A 548 -28.61 -33.69 -29.15
N GLN A 549 -28.89 -32.98 -30.25
CA GLN A 549 -30.10 -32.18 -30.38
C GLN A 549 -30.82 -32.67 -31.61
N LEU A 550 -31.78 -33.57 -31.41
CA LEU A 550 -32.91 -33.87 -32.30
C LEU A 550 -33.68 -35.03 -31.65
N GLU A 551 -34.45 -34.77 -30.58
CA GLU A 551 -35.54 -35.66 -30.08
C GLU A 551 -36.37 -35.02 -28.93
N ASP A 552 -35.86 -34.01 -28.23
CA ASP A 552 -36.53 -33.44 -27.03
C ASP A 552 -37.85 -32.69 -27.30
N ARG A 553 -38.03 -32.10 -28.50
CA ARG A 553 -39.25 -31.32 -28.80
C ARG A 553 -40.49 -32.19 -28.99
N GLU A 554 -40.33 -33.42 -29.47
CA GLU A 554 -41.46 -34.35 -29.67
C GLU A 554 -41.90 -34.97 -28.35
N LEU A 555 -40.95 -35.25 -27.44
CA LEU A 555 -41.24 -35.71 -26.09
C LEU A 555 -42.00 -34.66 -25.26
N GLU A 556 -41.58 -33.39 -25.35
CA GLU A 556 -42.26 -32.28 -24.65
C GLU A 556 -43.70 -32.06 -25.17
N ALA A 557 -43.94 -32.27 -26.48
CA ALA A 557 -45.27 -32.16 -27.07
C ALA A 557 -46.21 -33.29 -26.63
N ILE A 558 -45.70 -34.52 -26.47
CA ILE A 558 -46.46 -35.67 -25.99
C ILE A 558 -46.82 -35.49 -24.49
N MET A 559 -45.85 -35.07 -23.66
CA MET A 559 -46.09 -34.85 -22.22
C MET A 559 -47.13 -33.76 -21.94
N ARG A 560 -47.12 -32.66 -22.73
CA ARG A 560 -48.07 -31.55 -22.56
C ARG A 560 -49.50 -31.92 -22.95
N ARG A 561 -49.66 -32.90 -23.85
CA ARG A 561 -50.96 -33.40 -24.33
C ARG A 561 -51.60 -34.38 -23.35
N GLU A 562 -50.81 -35.22 -22.70
CA GLU A 562 -51.30 -36.25 -21.75
C GLU A 562 -51.48 -35.72 -20.33
N PHE A 563 -50.61 -34.82 -19.84
CA PHE A 563 -50.56 -34.47 -18.42
C PHE A 563 -50.80 -32.97 -18.09
N GLY A 564 -51.13 -32.15 -19.08
CA GLY A 564 -51.36 -30.70 -18.91
C GLY A 564 -50.07 -29.89 -18.70
N GLU A 565 -50.20 -28.57 -18.49
CA GLU A 565 -49.04 -27.67 -18.37
C GLU A 565 -48.20 -27.95 -17.12
N ILE A 566 -46.93 -28.27 -17.33
CA ILE A 566 -45.94 -28.48 -16.26
C ILE A 566 -45.69 -27.15 -15.55
N ARG A 567 -46.26 -26.98 -14.34
CA ARG A 567 -45.88 -25.89 -13.43
C ARG A 567 -44.51 -26.19 -12.83
N ARG A 568 -43.47 -25.60 -13.41
CA ARG A 568 -42.12 -25.60 -12.83
C ARG A 568 -42.12 -24.64 -11.62
N PRO A 569 -41.83 -25.09 -10.38
CA PRO A 569 -41.65 -24.16 -9.28
C PRO A 569 -40.44 -23.29 -9.58
N GLN A 570 -40.64 -21.98 -9.64
CA GLN A 570 -39.55 -21.02 -9.62
C GLN A 570 -38.88 -21.13 -8.23
N TYR A 571 -37.77 -21.85 -8.15
CA TYR A 571 -36.81 -21.61 -7.09
C TYR A 571 -36.27 -20.19 -7.32
N GLY A 572 -36.86 -19.22 -6.63
CA GLY A 572 -36.26 -17.91 -6.46
C GLY A 572 -34.90 -18.10 -5.78
N ILE A 573 -33.84 -17.65 -6.45
CA ILE A 573 -32.55 -17.46 -5.79
C ILE A 573 -32.80 -16.41 -4.72
N GLN A 574 -32.89 -16.83 -3.46
CA GLN A 574 -32.79 -15.92 -2.34
C GLN A 574 -31.37 -15.36 -2.34
N THR A 575 -31.19 -14.15 -2.88
CA THR A 575 -30.04 -13.32 -2.60
C THR A 575 -30.03 -13.04 -1.10
N ARG A 576 -29.27 -13.84 -0.35
CA ARG A 576 -28.83 -13.45 0.99
C ARG A 576 -28.01 -12.18 0.83
N ASN A 577 -28.56 -11.05 1.25
CA ASN A 577 -27.81 -9.84 1.55
C ASN A 577 -26.77 -10.19 2.62
N ARG A 578 -25.55 -10.49 2.19
CA ARG A 578 -24.36 -10.45 3.05
C ARG A 578 -23.82 -9.01 2.97
N PRO A 579 -23.59 -8.32 4.09
CA PRO A 579 -22.94 -7.02 4.07
C PRO A 579 -21.54 -7.14 3.47
N ALA A 580 -21.16 -6.18 2.63
CA ALA A 580 -19.89 -6.13 1.88
C ALA A 580 -18.68 -5.76 2.76
N THR A 581 -18.60 -6.31 3.97
CA THR A 581 -17.58 -5.94 4.97
C THR A 581 -17.06 -7.16 5.74
N GLU A 582 -16.79 -8.27 5.04
CA GLU A 582 -15.93 -9.32 5.57
C GLU A 582 -14.71 -9.43 4.65
N GLU A 583 -13.54 -9.06 5.18
CA GLU A 583 -12.26 -9.27 4.51
C GLU A 583 -12.13 -10.73 4.12
N ILE A 584 -12.02 -11.00 2.81
CA ILE A 584 -11.69 -12.32 2.31
C ILE A 584 -10.24 -12.58 2.73
N THR A 585 -10.05 -13.24 3.86
CA THR A 585 -8.75 -13.74 4.27
C THR A 585 -8.34 -14.82 3.28
N ILE A 586 -7.37 -14.52 2.41
CA ILE A 586 -6.79 -15.54 1.53
C ILE A 586 -5.96 -16.45 2.42
N THR A 587 -6.57 -17.55 2.88
CA THR A 587 -5.91 -18.59 3.67
C THR A 587 -4.77 -19.18 2.83
N PRO A 588 -3.56 -19.39 3.41
CA PRO A 588 -2.46 -20.03 2.69
C PRO A 588 -2.88 -21.42 2.16
N PRO A 589 -2.28 -21.90 1.06
CA PRO A 589 -2.64 -23.18 0.46
C PRO A 589 -2.41 -24.30 1.48
N ARG A 590 -3.49 -24.94 1.91
CA ARG A 590 -3.44 -26.05 2.87
C ARG A 590 -2.65 -27.22 2.27
N GLU A 591 -1.74 -27.79 3.03
CA GLU A 591 -0.98 -28.98 2.61
C GLU A 591 -1.94 -30.16 2.37
N LYS A 592 -1.68 -30.96 1.32
CA LYS A 592 -2.55 -32.08 0.94
C LYS A 592 -2.20 -33.34 1.73
N CYS A 593 -3.17 -33.88 2.47
CA CYS A 593 -3.02 -35.13 3.22
C CYS A 593 -3.98 -36.19 2.68
N LEU A 594 -3.50 -37.42 2.47
CA LEU A 594 -4.30 -38.56 2.04
C LEU A 594 -4.28 -39.64 3.15
N ILE A 595 -5.43 -39.99 3.69
CA ILE A 595 -5.61 -41.09 4.64
C ILE A 595 -6.26 -42.25 3.89
N VAL A 596 -5.67 -43.44 3.95
CA VAL A 596 -6.13 -44.63 3.22
C VAL A 596 -6.40 -45.76 4.18
N ASP A 597 -7.59 -46.36 4.07
CA ASP A 597 -7.89 -47.64 4.71
C ASP A 597 -7.30 -48.79 3.87
N GLY A 598 -6.27 -49.44 4.42
CA GLY A 598 -5.46 -50.40 3.70
C GLY A 598 -6.19 -51.69 3.32
N TYR A 599 -7.04 -52.24 4.18
CA TYR A 599 -7.76 -53.48 3.83
C TYR A 599 -8.85 -53.21 2.82
N ASN A 600 -9.57 -52.12 2.98
CA ASN A 600 -10.61 -51.72 2.04
C ASN A 600 -10.05 -51.48 0.64
N VAL A 601 -8.85 -50.89 0.52
CA VAL A 601 -8.18 -50.74 -0.78
C VAL A 601 -7.65 -52.06 -1.33
N ILE A 602 -7.03 -52.92 -0.50
CA ILE A 602 -6.53 -54.23 -0.93
C ILE A 602 -7.65 -55.09 -1.53
N PHE A 603 -8.82 -55.14 -0.89
CA PHE A 603 -9.94 -55.94 -1.38
C PHE A 603 -10.70 -55.30 -2.54
N ALA A 604 -10.65 -53.96 -2.69
CA ALA A 604 -11.29 -53.26 -3.79
C ALA A 604 -10.48 -53.32 -5.11
N TRP A 605 -9.17 -53.52 -5.05
CA TRP A 605 -8.31 -53.56 -6.25
C TRP A 605 -8.05 -55.00 -6.67
N GLU A 606 -8.62 -55.40 -7.81
CA GLU A 606 -8.57 -56.79 -8.33
C GLU A 606 -7.17 -57.44 -8.24
N GLU A 607 -6.11 -56.73 -8.66
CA GLU A 607 -4.71 -57.20 -8.61
C GLU A 607 -4.23 -57.50 -7.18
N LEU A 608 -4.57 -56.64 -6.21
CA LEU A 608 -4.19 -56.81 -4.81
C LEU A 608 -5.08 -57.83 -4.10
N ALA A 609 -6.35 -57.94 -4.51
CA ALA A 609 -7.32 -58.87 -3.94
C ALA A 609 -7.01 -60.32 -4.32
N GLU A 610 -6.55 -60.58 -5.55
CA GLU A 610 -6.07 -61.90 -5.97
C GLU A 610 -4.79 -62.28 -5.21
N GLN A 611 -3.86 -61.35 -5.05
CA GLN A 611 -2.62 -61.59 -4.32
C GLN A 611 -2.86 -61.82 -2.82
N ALA A 612 -3.81 -61.10 -2.21
CA ALA A 612 -4.17 -61.25 -0.81
C ALA A 612 -4.77 -62.63 -0.46
N LYS A 613 -5.32 -63.35 -1.45
CA LYS A 613 -5.80 -64.74 -1.25
C LYS A 613 -4.65 -65.72 -1.07
N THR A 614 -3.48 -65.42 -1.63
CA THR A 614 -2.29 -66.28 -1.61
C THR A 614 -1.34 -65.87 -0.49
N ASP A 615 -1.03 -64.57 -0.39
CA ASP A 615 -0.17 -63.98 0.64
C ASP A 615 -0.63 -62.55 0.96
N LEU A 616 -1.23 -62.40 2.14
CA LEU A 616 -1.76 -61.13 2.61
C LEU A 616 -0.66 -60.12 2.98
N ASP A 617 0.51 -60.59 3.41
CA ASP A 617 1.64 -59.70 3.74
C ASP A 617 2.31 -59.18 2.46
N ALA A 618 2.36 -60.00 1.41
CA ALA A 618 2.81 -59.54 0.09
C ALA A 618 1.89 -58.46 -0.49
N ALA A 619 0.57 -58.60 -0.35
CA ALA A 619 -0.40 -57.61 -0.81
C ALA A 619 -0.28 -56.27 -0.03
N ARG A 620 -0.03 -56.31 1.28
CA ARG A 620 0.25 -55.11 2.08
C ARG A 620 1.49 -54.36 1.59
N ARG A 621 2.59 -55.08 1.36
CA ARG A 621 3.86 -54.48 0.87
C ARG A 621 3.67 -53.82 -0.49
N GLN A 622 2.98 -54.49 -1.40
CA GLN A 622 2.70 -53.93 -2.74
C GLN A 622 1.83 -52.68 -2.68
N LEU A 623 0.82 -52.63 -1.80
CA LEU A 623 0.03 -51.41 -1.61
C LEU A 623 0.90 -50.26 -1.08
N CYS A 624 1.79 -50.54 -0.13
CA CYS A 624 2.73 -49.55 0.40
C CYS A 624 3.64 -48.99 -0.70
N ASP A 625 4.16 -49.82 -1.61
CA ASP A 625 5.02 -49.39 -2.72
C ASP A 625 4.27 -48.50 -3.72
N ILE A 626 3.03 -48.86 -4.05
CA ILE A 626 2.18 -48.07 -4.96
C ILE A 626 1.89 -46.69 -4.38
N LEU A 627 1.51 -46.62 -3.10
CA LEU A 627 1.18 -45.37 -2.44
C LEU A 627 2.42 -44.50 -2.16
N SER A 628 3.57 -45.12 -1.89
CA SER A 628 4.87 -44.43 -1.76
C SER A 628 5.24 -43.67 -3.04
N SER A 629 5.08 -44.33 -4.18
CA SER A 629 5.32 -43.73 -5.50
C SER A 629 4.37 -42.58 -5.79
N TYR A 630 3.07 -42.76 -5.50
CA TYR A 630 2.05 -41.73 -5.66
C TYR A 630 2.29 -40.51 -4.76
N ALA A 631 2.62 -40.73 -3.48
CA ALA A 631 2.91 -39.68 -2.51
C ALA A 631 4.15 -38.86 -2.91
N GLY A 632 5.17 -39.51 -3.46
CA GLY A 632 6.39 -38.86 -3.94
C GLY A 632 6.14 -37.93 -5.12
N PHE A 633 5.30 -38.35 -6.07
CA PHE A 633 4.99 -37.55 -7.27
C PHE A 633 4.04 -36.38 -6.97
N THR A 634 2.98 -36.62 -6.19
CA THR A 634 1.95 -35.61 -5.90
C THR A 634 2.31 -34.68 -4.74
N LYS A 635 3.43 -34.93 -4.04
CA LYS A 635 3.84 -34.25 -2.80
C LYS A 635 2.74 -34.24 -1.73
N CYS A 636 1.95 -35.31 -1.65
CA CYS A 636 0.88 -35.46 -0.65
C CYS A 636 1.37 -36.30 0.55
N ARG A 637 1.09 -35.85 1.78
CA ARG A 637 1.37 -36.62 2.99
C ARG A 637 0.38 -37.78 3.09
N THR A 638 0.86 -39.01 2.92
CA THR A 638 -0.01 -40.21 2.89
C THR A 638 0.12 -41.04 4.17
N ILE A 639 -1.02 -41.38 4.77
CA ILE A 639 -1.14 -42.20 5.99
C ILE A 639 -1.99 -43.42 5.65
N LEU A 640 -1.42 -44.61 5.81
CA LEU A 640 -2.07 -45.90 5.54
C LEU A 640 -2.41 -46.57 6.88
N VAL A 641 -3.69 -46.89 7.08
CA VAL A 641 -4.20 -47.49 8.31
C VAL A 641 -4.62 -48.94 8.05
N PHE A 642 -4.16 -49.87 8.88
CA PHE A 642 -4.59 -51.27 8.87
C PHE A 642 -5.26 -51.62 10.20
N ASP A 643 -6.41 -52.29 10.12
CA ASP A 643 -7.09 -52.86 11.27
C ASP A 643 -6.25 -53.97 11.96
N GLY A 644 -6.15 -53.90 13.29
CA GLY A 644 -5.37 -54.80 14.15
C GLY A 644 -5.90 -56.23 14.27
N TYR A 645 -6.99 -56.60 13.58
CA TYR A 645 -7.78 -57.83 13.82
C TYR A 645 -7.07 -59.20 13.63
N LYS A 646 -5.75 -59.28 13.35
CA LYS A 646 -5.07 -60.57 13.10
C LYS A 646 -3.83 -60.89 13.94
N GLN A 647 -3.45 -60.10 14.95
CA GLN A 647 -2.35 -60.46 15.87
C GLN A 647 -2.72 -60.13 17.33
N ARG A 648 -2.71 -61.16 18.20
CA ARG A 648 -2.91 -60.99 19.65
C ARG A 648 -1.74 -60.20 20.27
N GLY A 649 -2.04 -59.08 20.94
CA GLY A 649 -1.09 -58.38 21.80
C GLY A 649 -0.20 -57.31 21.17
N ASN A 650 -0.67 -56.54 20.17
CA ASN A 650 0.11 -55.44 19.58
C ASN A 650 -0.33 -54.05 20.16
N PRO A 651 0.57 -53.22 20.73
CA PRO A 651 0.21 -51.95 21.40
C PRO A 651 -0.15 -50.77 20.48
N GLY A 652 -0.33 -51.03 19.17
CA GLY A 652 -0.51 -50.02 18.13
C GLY A 652 0.85 -49.54 17.61
N GLU A 653 1.33 -50.13 16.53
CA GLU A 653 2.64 -49.85 15.95
C GLU A 653 2.52 -48.79 14.85
N LYS A 654 3.23 -47.66 15.01
CA LYS A 654 3.39 -46.64 13.97
C LYS A 654 4.74 -46.86 13.30
N SER A 655 4.73 -47.36 12.07
CA SER A 655 5.94 -47.57 11.28
C SER A 655 6.00 -46.58 10.12
N ARG A 656 7.21 -46.22 9.69
CA ARG A 656 7.42 -45.37 8.52
C ARG A 656 7.94 -46.24 7.39
N PHE A 657 7.19 -46.31 6.29
CA PHE A 657 7.60 -47.04 5.10
C PHE A 657 7.93 -46.03 4.00
N HIS A 658 9.22 -45.87 3.68
CA HIS A 658 9.70 -44.82 2.77
C HIS A 658 9.18 -43.41 3.14
N ASN A 659 8.37 -42.80 2.28
CA ASN A 659 7.77 -41.47 2.44
C ASN A 659 6.32 -41.50 2.96
N ILE A 660 5.78 -42.67 3.30
CA ILE A 660 4.42 -42.83 3.86
C ILE A 660 4.44 -43.34 5.30
N GLN A 661 3.40 -43.03 6.05
CA GLN A 661 3.23 -43.48 7.43
C GLN A 661 2.25 -44.65 7.48
N VAL A 662 2.64 -45.78 8.04
CA VAL A 662 1.80 -46.98 8.16
C VAL A 662 1.44 -47.17 9.64
N VAL A 663 0.15 -47.24 9.93
CA VAL A 663 -0.38 -47.37 11.29
C VAL A 663 -1.21 -48.64 11.41
N TYR A 664 -0.90 -49.45 12.41
CA TYR A 664 -1.74 -50.56 12.84
C TYR A 664 -2.55 -50.12 14.07
N THR A 665 -3.88 -50.26 14.03
CA THR A 665 -4.74 -49.91 15.17
C THR A 665 -4.55 -50.85 16.35
N ARG A 666 -4.96 -50.42 17.55
CA ARG A 666 -4.90 -51.24 18.77
C ARG A 666 -5.96 -52.35 18.74
N GLU A 667 -5.75 -53.40 19.54
CA GLU A 667 -6.73 -54.49 19.68
C GLU A 667 -8.09 -53.95 20.15
N GLY A 668 -9.14 -54.12 19.32
CA GLY A 668 -10.49 -53.63 19.58
C GLY A 668 -10.82 -52.23 19.04
N GLU A 669 -9.86 -51.53 18.42
CA GLU A 669 -10.07 -50.25 17.75
C GLU A 669 -10.18 -50.46 16.23
N THR A 670 -11.34 -50.13 15.66
CA THR A 670 -11.55 -50.25 14.20
C THR A 670 -10.77 -49.18 13.44
N ALA A 671 -10.35 -49.51 12.22
CA ALA A 671 -9.67 -48.56 11.34
C ALA A 671 -10.50 -47.27 11.11
N ASP A 672 -11.83 -47.40 11.01
CA ASP A 672 -12.74 -46.27 10.82
C ASP A 672 -12.69 -45.28 11.99
N ALA A 673 -12.78 -45.75 13.23
CA ALA A 673 -12.74 -44.90 14.43
C ALA A 673 -11.39 -44.17 14.57
N TYR A 674 -10.30 -44.86 14.20
CA TYR A 674 -8.96 -44.26 14.19
C TYR A 674 -8.82 -43.17 13.11
N ILE A 675 -9.36 -43.42 11.91
CA ILE A 675 -9.33 -42.47 10.79
C ILE A 675 -10.14 -41.22 11.11
N GLU A 676 -11.30 -41.35 11.74
CA GLU A 676 -12.13 -40.21 12.16
C GLU A 676 -11.38 -39.32 13.18
N ALA A 677 -10.81 -39.92 14.22
CA ALA A 677 -10.03 -39.17 15.21
C ALA A 677 -8.81 -38.46 14.60
N LEU A 678 -8.12 -39.13 13.66
CA LEU A 678 -6.95 -38.57 12.97
C LEU A 678 -7.34 -37.45 11.99
N ALA A 679 -8.46 -37.58 11.29
CA ALA A 679 -8.97 -36.55 10.39
C ALA A 679 -9.37 -35.28 11.15
N ASP A 680 -9.98 -35.43 12.34
CA ASP A 680 -10.33 -34.31 13.22
C ASP A 680 -9.10 -33.58 13.79
N GLU A 681 -8.04 -34.32 14.15
CA GLU A 681 -6.77 -33.73 14.63
C GLU A 681 -6.07 -32.90 13.53
N ILE A 682 -6.07 -33.40 12.29
CA ILE A 682 -5.32 -32.82 11.17
C ILE A 682 -6.11 -31.70 10.45
N GLY A 683 -7.44 -31.74 10.48
CA GLY A 683 -8.35 -30.94 9.66
C GLY A 683 -8.24 -29.41 9.78
N GLY A 684 -7.52 -28.89 10.80
CA GLY A 684 -7.28 -27.46 10.96
C GLY A 684 -6.31 -26.85 9.92
N ASN A 685 -5.28 -27.60 9.51
CA ASN A 685 -4.16 -27.06 8.73
C ASN A 685 -3.99 -27.68 7.33
N TYR A 686 -4.69 -28.79 7.03
CA TYR A 686 -4.52 -29.57 5.81
C TYR A 686 -5.83 -29.70 5.01
N ALA A 687 -5.70 -29.93 3.70
CA ALA A 687 -6.78 -30.45 2.88
C ALA A 687 -6.70 -31.99 2.94
N VAL A 688 -7.55 -32.61 3.75
CA VAL A 688 -7.50 -34.04 4.05
C VAL A 688 -8.40 -34.80 3.09
N ARG A 689 -7.89 -35.86 2.46
CA ARG A 689 -8.65 -36.78 1.62
C ARG A 689 -8.68 -38.16 2.28
N VAL A 690 -9.86 -38.76 2.44
CA VAL A 690 -10.01 -40.08 3.06
C VAL A 690 -10.49 -41.08 2.02
N ALA A 691 -9.71 -42.13 1.76
CA ALA A 691 -10.04 -43.19 0.83
C ALA A 691 -10.63 -44.40 1.56
N SER A 692 -11.95 -44.59 1.44
CA SER A 692 -12.69 -45.74 1.99
C SER A 692 -13.93 -46.08 1.16
N SER A 693 -14.22 -47.38 1.03
CA SER A 693 -15.31 -47.94 0.22
C SER A 693 -16.67 -47.97 0.92
N ASP A 694 -16.72 -47.96 2.26
CA ASP A 694 -17.99 -48.13 2.98
C ASP A 694 -18.72 -46.83 3.27
N GLY A 695 -20.05 -46.86 3.14
CA GLY A 695 -20.94 -45.73 3.44
C GLY A 695 -21.13 -45.46 4.94
N LEU A 696 -20.44 -46.20 5.81
CA LEU A 696 -20.61 -46.20 7.26
C LEU A 696 -19.60 -45.35 8.03
N VAL A 697 -18.57 -44.79 7.39
CA VAL A 697 -17.79 -43.71 8.03
C VAL A 697 -18.77 -42.55 8.26
N GLN A 698 -19.20 -42.37 9.50
CA GLN A 698 -20.08 -41.28 9.90
C GLN A 698 -19.23 -40.01 9.87
N LEU A 699 -19.14 -39.40 8.68
CA LEU A 699 -18.55 -38.09 8.41
C LEU A 699 -19.39 -36.96 9.08
N SER A 700 -19.81 -37.15 10.32
CA SER A 700 -20.71 -36.27 11.08
C SER A 700 -20.01 -35.06 11.70
N SER A 701 -18.70 -34.89 11.54
CA SER A 701 -17.94 -33.76 12.10
C SER A 701 -17.35 -32.88 10.99
N PHE A 702 -18.20 -32.25 10.17
CA PHE A 702 -17.72 -31.27 9.18
C PHE A 702 -17.18 -29.99 9.86
N ARG A 703 -15.87 -29.95 10.13
CA ARG A 703 -15.06 -28.75 9.91
C ARG A 703 -14.62 -28.70 8.44
N SER A 704 -14.60 -27.51 7.86
CA SER A 704 -14.23 -27.30 6.45
C SER A 704 -12.85 -27.88 6.15
N GLY A 705 -12.73 -28.90 5.28
CA GLY A 705 -11.43 -29.33 4.76
C GLY A 705 -11.23 -30.82 4.47
N VAL A 706 -12.15 -31.71 4.86
CA VAL A 706 -12.04 -33.16 4.62
C VAL A 706 -12.91 -33.62 3.46
N LEU A 707 -12.32 -34.30 2.47
CA LEU A 707 -13.01 -34.85 1.29
C LEU A 707 -12.91 -36.38 1.27
N ARG A 708 -14.03 -37.06 1.01
CA ARG A 708 -14.02 -38.51 0.80
C ARG A 708 -13.66 -38.84 -0.66
N VAL A 709 -12.86 -39.88 -0.84
CA VAL A 709 -12.49 -40.44 -2.14
C VAL A 709 -12.86 -41.92 -2.15
N SER A 710 -13.46 -42.41 -3.23
CA SER A 710 -13.74 -43.85 -3.33
C SER A 710 -12.47 -44.64 -3.67
N SER A 711 -12.38 -45.91 -3.24
CA SER A 711 -11.23 -46.77 -3.57
C SER A 711 -11.01 -46.94 -5.08
N ARG A 712 -12.08 -46.84 -5.90
CA ARG A 712 -12.01 -46.90 -7.37
C ARG A 712 -11.47 -45.61 -7.98
N GLU A 713 -11.87 -44.46 -7.45
CA GLU A 713 -11.39 -43.15 -7.87
C GLU A 713 -9.90 -42.99 -7.55
N LEU A 714 -9.47 -43.42 -6.35
CA LEU A 714 -8.06 -43.45 -5.97
C LEU A 714 -7.23 -44.35 -6.94
N LYS A 715 -7.78 -45.49 -7.38
CA LYS A 715 -7.11 -46.36 -8.37
C LYS A 715 -6.88 -45.62 -9.70
N GLY A 716 -7.89 -44.86 -10.15
CA GLY A 716 -7.80 -44.04 -11.37
C GLY A 716 -6.73 -42.95 -11.27
N GLU A 717 -6.68 -42.24 -10.15
CA GLU A 717 -5.67 -41.20 -9.90
C GLU A 717 -4.24 -41.77 -9.85
N VAL A 718 -4.05 -42.90 -9.17
CA VAL A 718 -2.76 -43.57 -9.10
C VAL A 718 -2.32 -44.04 -10.49
N ALA A 719 -3.24 -44.56 -11.31
CA ALA A 719 -2.94 -44.96 -12.68
C ALA A 719 -2.57 -43.76 -13.57
N GLN A 720 -3.25 -42.62 -13.41
CA GLN A 720 -2.94 -41.39 -14.14
C GLN A 720 -1.58 -40.82 -13.72
N ALA A 721 -1.32 -40.71 -12.41
CA ALA A 721 -0.04 -40.28 -11.88
C ALA A 721 1.10 -41.19 -12.37
N ARG A 722 0.88 -42.50 -12.49
CA ARG A 722 1.87 -43.44 -13.03
C ARG A 722 2.15 -43.20 -14.52
N LYS A 723 1.14 -42.87 -15.32
CA LYS A 723 1.32 -42.48 -16.74
C LYS A 723 2.09 -41.18 -16.86
N ASP A 724 1.78 -40.20 -16.01
CA ASP A 724 2.42 -38.88 -15.98
C ASP A 724 3.88 -39.00 -15.54
N MET A 725 4.17 -39.84 -14.54
CA MET A 725 5.54 -40.21 -14.14
C MET A 725 6.32 -40.81 -15.32
N GLN A 726 5.74 -41.77 -16.04
CA GLN A 726 6.41 -42.40 -17.20
C GLN A 726 6.67 -41.42 -18.34
N THR A 727 5.82 -40.41 -18.53
CA THR A 727 6.05 -39.36 -19.53
C THR A 727 7.14 -38.38 -19.09
N HIS A 728 7.19 -38.06 -17.79
CA HIS A 728 8.23 -37.19 -17.22
C HIS A 728 9.62 -37.82 -17.17
N PHE A 729 9.75 -39.14 -17.01
CA PHE A 729 11.03 -39.84 -17.04
C PHE A 729 11.57 -40.12 -18.46
N ARG A 730 10.74 -39.97 -19.50
CA ARG A 730 11.11 -40.16 -20.92
C ARG A 730 11.58 -38.87 -21.61
N LYS A 731 11.36 -37.71 -20.98
CA LYS A 731 11.93 -36.41 -21.36
C LYS A 731 13.13 -36.14 -20.47
#